data_AF-A0A7K4ACK7-F1
#
_entry.id   AF-A0A7K4ACK7-F1
#
_cell.length_a   1.000
_cell.length_b   1.000
_cell.length_c   1.000
_cell.angle_alpha   90.00
_cell.angle_beta   90.00
_cell.angle_gamma   90.00
#
_symmetry.space_group_name_H-M   'P 1'
#
loop_
_entity.id
_entity.type
_entity.pdbx_description
1 polymer ?
#
loop_
_entity_poly.entity_id
_entity_poly.type
_entity_poly.pdbx_seq_one_letter_code
_entity_poly.pdbx_strand_id
1 'polypeptide(L)'
;YSGNSYPTRTIETVRMLFEKMSEFADVLPIAMSSYDARHIPMMKSLIGDPDAIVNVLPFRFMAGPMGGDAVSAMELLREIDVPHLSPFFLTKTSRDEWLSNKSGTNPMEFMLNIFLPELDGALCTIPIGFNDETYQIDAYGISVTEIVPLEDRVNRIVGKVRNYINLRNKLNSDKKVAILSYNYPPGEGNLFGGSFLDSLSSLSSILNMLSSEGYVTKEMSSDEILDYFLRNGILNDGQWMPPSDEMLTHDNYQTHLDNVSRVWGRPPGDIMVKNGKYMIPGIINGNVFIGLQPARTSDSRNNSSSYHDSELPPHHQYMAMYDWIRNVFKADAIIHLGTHGTLEFLPGKESALSSDCYPDLLIDDSVHIYIYYAGNPSEAMIAKRRAHACLLSYMPPPFMKSDIYGDLLDLEEAIAEYRESINIDSGRGQSLLKIIESKALSMRLPTDITELEDELLSIRESLIPRGLHTFGKAFEREEAEHYAIQSMQFPHENIVPLEKLIDPIIHDIEEIYHNYYRESYISEHLQNDDIANTLDFMKNLVIRSSNTDELDNLKRALEGKFIDVKPGGDILKDPEILPTGYNIVQFNPDRIPTLAAFERGRQAAEDAIRQYRKNTGEYPHGAALILWGLETSRTRG
;
A
#
# COMPACT_ATOMS: atom_id res chain seq x y z
N TYR A 1 27.15 -9.89 -1.51
CA TYR A 1 26.93 -11.23 -0.92
C TYR A 1 27.89 -11.45 0.26
N SER A 2 27.70 -12.49 1.08
CA SER A 2 28.59 -12.77 2.22
C SER A 2 29.93 -13.33 1.73
N GLY A 3 31.04 -12.69 2.11
CA GLY A 3 32.38 -13.23 1.91
C GLY A 3 32.75 -14.33 2.92
N ASN A 4 31.95 -14.52 3.96
CA ASN A 4 32.14 -15.57 4.96
C ASN A 4 31.41 -16.84 4.51
N SER A 5 32.11 -17.97 4.53
CA SER A 5 31.55 -19.30 4.19
C SER A 5 30.81 -19.98 5.36
N TYR A 6 30.91 -19.42 6.58
CA TYR A 6 30.27 -19.93 7.79
C TYR A 6 29.29 -18.87 8.35
N PRO A 7 28.11 -19.26 8.86
CA PRO A 7 27.61 -20.64 8.98
C PRO A 7 27.01 -21.22 7.69
N THR A 8 26.91 -20.44 6.62
CA THR A 8 26.22 -20.85 5.38
C THR A 8 27.09 -20.59 4.15
N ARG A 9 27.34 -21.65 3.38
CA ARG A 9 28.10 -21.58 2.13
C ARG A 9 27.16 -21.21 0.98
N THR A 10 27.13 -19.93 0.60
CA THR A 10 26.21 -19.38 -0.43
C THR A 10 26.81 -19.30 -1.84
N ILE A 11 28.09 -19.64 -1.99
CA ILE A 11 28.87 -19.37 -3.20
C ILE A 11 28.31 -20.01 -4.46
N GLU A 12 27.73 -21.21 -4.38
CA GLU A 12 27.16 -21.90 -5.56
C GLU A 12 25.95 -21.15 -6.12
N THR A 13 25.10 -20.61 -5.24
CA THR A 13 23.94 -19.81 -5.69
C THR A 13 24.40 -18.46 -6.25
N VAL A 14 25.37 -17.81 -5.61
CA VAL A 14 25.97 -16.56 -6.12
C VAL A 14 26.64 -16.77 -7.47
N ARG A 15 27.33 -17.89 -7.66
CA ARG A 15 27.91 -18.31 -8.94
C ARG A 15 26.84 -18.48 -10.02
N MET A 16 25.72 -19.14 -9.70
CA MET A 16 24.61 -19.30 -10.64
C MET A 16 23.98 -17.96 -11.05
N LEU A 17 23.79 -17.02 -10.10
CA LEU A 17 23.35 -15.66 -10.41
C LEU A 17 24.35 -14.96 -11.34
N PHE A 18 25.64 -15.02 -11.01
CA PHE A 18 26.71 -14.41 -11.80
C PHE A 18 26.73 -14.95 -13.23
N GLU A 19 26.75 -16.28 -13.41
CA GLU A 19 26.80 -16.94 -14.72
C GLU A 19 25.60 -16.55 -15.59
N LYS A 20 24.38 -16.62 -15.04
CA LYS A 20 23.15 -16.32 -15.79
C LYS A 20 22.98 -14.82 -16.08
N MET A 21 23.41 -13.93 -15.19
CA MET A 21 23.37 -12.48 -15.43
C MET A 21 24.44 -12.03 -16.44
N SER A 22 25.60 -12.70 -16.44
CA SER A 22 26.70 -12.43 -17.39
C SER A 22 26.31 -12.71 -18.85
N GLU A 23 25.19 -13.41 -19.10
CA GLU A 23 24.67 -13.62 -20.44
C GLU A 23 24.15 -12.33 -21.10
N PHE A 24 23.79 -11.30 -20.32
CA PHE A 24 23.20 -10.06 -20.84
C PHE A 24 23.67 -8.77 -20.15
N ALA A 25 24.48 -8.84 -19.09
CA ALA A 25 24.98 -7.68 -18.38
C ALA A 25 26.41 -7.91 -17.86
N ASP A 26 27.17 -6.84 -17.68
CA ASP A 26 28.44 -6.90 -16.96
C ASP A 26 28.17 -7.03 -15.45
N VAL A 27 28.69 -8.08 -14.82
CA VAL A 27 28.40 -8.38 -13.41
C VAL A 27 29.63 -8.11 -12.54
N LEU A 28 29.49 -7.23 -11.55
CA LEU A 28 30.50 -6.97 -10.52
C LEU A 28 30.11 -7.67 -9.19
N PRO A 29 30.66 -8.85 -8.88
CA PRO A 29 30.38 -9.52 -7.62
C PRO A 29 31.14 -8.87 -6.45
N ILE A 30 30.41 -8.27 -5.51
CA ILE A 30 31.01 -7.68 -4.30
C ILE A 30 30.73 -8.56 -3.07
N ALA A 31 31.79 -9.06 -2.45
CA ALA A 31 31.75 -9.82 -1.21
C ALA A 31 31.93 -8.89 0.00
N MET A 32 31.09 -9.04 1.02
CA MET A 32 31.22 -8.33 2.29
C MET A 32 31.43 -9.31 3.44
N SER A 33 32.45 -9.07 4.27
CA SER A 33 32.74 -9.86 5.47
C SER A 33 32.25 -9.22 6.77
N SER A 34 31.92 -7.92 6.75
CA SER A 34 31.29 -7.19 7.86
C SER A 34 30.46 -6.00 7.38
N TYR A 35 29.57 -5.52 8.24
CA TYR A 35 28.74 -4.33 8.04
C TYR A 35 29.38 -3.07 8.64
N ASP A 36 30.71 -2.94 8.64
CA ASP A 36 31.34 -1.76 9.24
C ASP A 36 31.00 -0.47 8.46
N ALA A 37 30.58 0.59 9.14
CA ALA A 37 30.21 1.86 8.50
C ALA A 37 31.35 2.47 7.65
N ARG A 38 32.61 2.17 8.01
CA ARG A 38 33.80 2.58 7.23
C ARG A 38 33.83 1.97 5.82
N HIS A 39 33.04 0.95 5.56
CA HIS A 39 32.94 0.33 4.24
C HIS A 39 32.06 1.11 3.26
N ILE A 40 31.22 2.04 3.72
CA ILE A 40 30.32 2.80 2.82
C ILE A 40 31.09 3.62 1.78
N PRO A 41 32.10 4.44 2.15
CA PRO A 41 32.92 5.16 1.15
C PRO A 41 33.65 4.23 0.18
N MET A 42 34.08 3.06 0.65
CA MET A 42 34.72 2.04 -0.18
C MET A 42 33.72 1.37 -1.13
N MET A 43 32.50 1.09 -0.67
CA MET A 43 31.44 0.57 -1.52
C MET A 43 31.11 1.55 -2.64
N LYS A 44 30.99 2.85 -2.31
CA LYS A 44 30.77 3.91 -3.30
C LYS A 44 31.86 3.95 -4.36
N SER A 45 33.13 3.76 -4.00
CA SER A 45 34.22 3.74 -4.98
C SER A 45 34.28 2.45 -5.81
N LEU A 46 33.81 1.32 -5.28
CA LEU A 46 33.79 0.03 -5.97
C LEU A 46 32.61 -0.13 -6.92
N ILE A 47 31.42 0.33 -6.52
CA ILE A 47 30.17 0.04 -7.23
C ILE A 47 30.04 0.80 -8.55
N GLY A 48 30.67 1.98 -8.66
CA GLY A 48 30.61 2.81 -9.86
C GLY A 48 29.18 3.26 -10.18
N ASP A 49 28.80 3.17 -11.45
CA ASP A 49 27.47 3.55 -11.97
C ASP A 49 26.71 2.30 -12.47
N PRO A 50 26.22 1.41 -11.58
CA PRO A 50 25.50 0.21 -11.99
C PRO A 50 24.13 0.55 -12.58
N ASP A 51 23.51 -0.39 -13.32
CA ASP A 51 22.11 -0.28 -13.75
C ASP A 51 21.11 -0.91 -12.76
N ALA A 52 21.59 -1.80 -11.89
CA ALA A 52 20.79 -2.47 -10.86
C ALA A 52 21.69 -2.99 -9.73
N ILE A 53 21.15 -3.10 -8.51
CA ILE A 53 21.80 -3.72 -7.36
C ILE A 53 21.05 -4.98 -6.97
N VAL A 54 21.77 -6.10 -6.82
CA VAL A 54 21.23 -7.36 -6.28
C VAL A 54 21.91 -7.66 -4.95
N ASN A 55 21.20 -7.41 -3.87
CA ASN A 55 21.66 -7.70 -2.51
C ASN A 55 21.17 -9.08 -2.05
N VAL A 56 22.08 -9.99 -1.72
CA VAL A 56 21.73 -11.32 -1.17
C VAL A 56 22.09 -11.46 0.31
N LEU A 57 22.36 -10.34 0.99
CA LEU A 57 22.62 -10.30 2.42
C LEU A 57 21.31 -10.09 3.18
N PRO A 58 21.14 -10.76 4.35
CA PRO A 58 20.03 -10.46 5.24
C PRO A 58 20.22 -9.07 5.89
N PHE A 59 19.20 -8.62 6.62
CA PHE A 59 19.13 -7.32 7.30
C PHE A 59 19.03 -6.14 6.34
N ARG A 60 19.28 -4.94 6.86
CA ARG A 60 19.28 -3.71 6.06
C ARG A 60 20.54 -3.62 5.20
N PHE A 61 20.47 -2.91 4.09
CA PHE A 61 21.58 -2.67 3.20
C PHE A 61 22.76 -2.06 3.97
N MET A 62 23.88 -2.78 3.99
CA MET A 62 25.10 -2.42 4.73
C MET A 62 24.93 -2.16 6.25
N ALA A 63 23.88 -2.70 6.88
CA ALA A 63 23.66 -2.54 8.32
C ALA A 63 23.04 -3.80 8.96
N GLY A 64 23.52 -4.17 10.15
CA GLY A 64 23.03 -5.34 10.87
C GLY A 64 23.36 -5.32 12.36
N PRO A 65 23.12 -6.43 13.08
CA PRO A 65 23.27 -6.48 14.54
C PRO A 65 24.71 -6.27 15.03
N MET A 66 25.70 -6.48 14.15
CA MET A 66 27.13 -6.30 14.45
C MET A 66 27.66 -4.91 14.09
N GLY A 67 26.76 -3.97 13.74
CA GLY A 67 27.10 -2.59 13.38
C GLY A 67 26.68 -2.22 11.96
N GLY A 68 27.15 -1.06 11.53
CA GLY A 68 26.79 -0.44 10.26
C GLY A 68 26.01 0.84 10.42
N ASP A 69 25.64 1.43 9.29
CA ASP A 69 24.96 2.71 9.25
C ASP A 69 23.90 2.68 8.15
N ALA A 70 22.69 2.33 8.54
CA ALA A 70 21.56 2.25 7.61
C ALA A 70 21.19 3.62 7.02
N VAL A 71 21.51 4.72 7.72
CA VAL A 71 21.22 6.08 7.23
C VAL A 71 22.15 6.41 6.07
N SER A 72 23.46 6.29 6.29
CA SER A 72 24.47 6.51 5.23
C SER A 72 24.33 5.49 4.08
N ALA A 73 23.91 4.25 4.36
CA ALA A 73 23.67 3.25 3.33
C ALA A 73 22.46 3.59 2.45
N MET A 74 21.41 4.15 3.05
CA MET A 74 20.26 4.67 2.32
C MET A 74 20.61 5.89 1.48
N GLU A 75 21.44 6.80 1.99
CA GLU A 75 21.99 7.91 1.20
C GLU A 75 22.76 7.40 -0.01
N LEU A 76 23.59 6.36 0.16
CA LEU A 76 24.28 5.73 -0.96
C LEU A 76 23.31 5.15 -2.00
N LEU A 77 22.24 4.46 -1.60
CA LEU A 77 21.22 3.97 -2.54
C LEU A 77 20.53 5.10 -3.32
N ARG A 78 20.22 6.22 -2.64
CA ARG A 78 19.66 7.42 -3.28
C ARG A 78 20.62 8.05 -4.28
N GLU A 79 21.91 8.10 -3.96
CA GLU A 79 22.94 8.65 -4.85
C GLU A 79 23.16 7.79 -6.10
N ILE A 80 23.14 6.46 -5.95
CA ILE A 80 23.31 5.52 -7.09
C ILE A 80 22.07 5.53 -8.00
N ASP A 81 20.88 5.70 -7.42
CA ASP A 81 19.61 5.91 -8.13
C ASP A 81 19.21 4.77 -9.10
N VAL A 82 19.33 3.52 -8.63
CA VAL A 82 19.04 2.29 -9.40
C VAL A 82 18.15 1.32 -8.62
N PRO A 83 17.43 0.39 -9.29
CA PRO A 83 16.62 -0.61 -8.62
C PRO A 83 17.47 -1.49 -7.68
N HIS A 84 16.99 -1.63 -6.45
CA HIS A 84 17.58 -2.46 -5.41
C HIS A 84 16.73 -3.72 -5.21
N LEU A 85 17.21 -4.87 -5.68
CA LEU A 85 16.57 -6.16 -5.50
C LEU A 85 17.23 -6.92 -4.35
N SER A 86 16.44 -7.55 -3.49
CA SER A 86 16.95 -8.24 -2.31
C SER A 86 16.46 -9.70 -2.17
N PRO A 87 16.81 -10.61 -3.09
CA PRO A 87 16.56 -12.04 -2.90
C PRO A 87 17.41 -12.61 -1.77
N PHE A 88 16.97 -13.70 -1.15
CA PHE A 88 17.59 -14.17 0.10
C PHE A 88 17.71 -15.69 0.20
N PHE A 89 18.40 -16.14 1.25
CA PHE A 89 18.57 -17.56 1.56
C PHE A 89 17.72 -17.95 2.78
N LEU A 90 17.01 -19.06 2.68
CA LEU A 90 16.38 -19.71 3.84
C LEU A 90 17.46 -20.50 4.56
N THR A 91 17.96 -19.96 5.66
CA THR A 91 19.12 -20.53 6.38
C THR A 91 18.72 -21.48 7.51
N LYS A 92 17.44 -21.46 7.89
CA LYS A 92 16.87 -22.28 8.97
C LYS A 92 15.76 -23.20 8.52
N THR A 93 15.32 -23.06 7.27
CA THR A 93 14.19 -23.80 6.72
C THR A 93 14.65 -24.66 5.55
N SER A 94 14.31 -25.94 5.57
CA SER A 94 14.60 -26.88 4.49
C SER A 94 13.65 -26.66 3.31
N ARG A 95 13.94 -27.28 2.15
CA ARG A 95 13.06 -27.18 0.97
C ARG A 95 11.67 -27.75 1.25
N ASP A 96 11.57 -28.88 1.91
CA ASP A 96 10.30 -29.55 2.18
C ASP A 96 9.44 -28.76 3.18
N GLU A 97 10.08 -28.18 4.20
CA GLU A 97 9.43 -27.25 5.12
C GLU A 97 8.94 -26.00 4.39
N TRP A 98 9.76 -25.41 3.53
CA TRP A 98 9.36 -24.25 2.73
C TRP A 98 8.18 -24.58 1.83
N LEU A 99 8.21 -25.70 1.08
CA LEU A 99 7.15 -26.10 0.17
C LEU A 99 5.81 -26.35 0.90
N SER A 100 5.85 -27.00 2.06
CA SER A 100 4.65 -27.31 2.86
C SER A 100 4.12 -26.13 3.69
N ASN A 101 4.95 -25.13 3.98
CA ASN A 101 4.56 -23.95 4.77
C ASN A 101 3.79 -22.92 3.91
N LYS A 102 2.56 -22.58 4.32
CA LYS A 102 1.75 -21.52 3.67
C LYS A 102 2.31 -20.11 3.91
N SER A 103 2.94 -19.84 5.04
CA SER A 103 3.53 -18.52 5.31
C SER A 103 4.79 -18.25 4.49
N GLY A 104 5.47 -19.31 4.03
CA GLY A 104 6.70 -19.24 3.23
C GLY A 104 7.97 -18.98 4.02
N THR A 105 7.90 -18.33 5.18
CA THR A 105 9.05 -18.12 6.09
C THR A 105 8.64 -18.33 7.54
N ASN A 106 9.60 -18.62 8.41
CA ASN A 106 9.39 -18.45 9.85
C ASN A 106 9.52 -16.96 10.25
N PRO A 107 9.03 -16.54 11.44
CA PRO A 107 9.02 -15.13 11.84
C PRO A 107 10.40 -14.45 11.86
N MET A 108 11.46 -15.19 12.22
CA MET A 108 12.82 -14.66 12.21
C MET A 108 13.28 -14.38 10.78
N GLU A 109 13.16 -15.37 9.88
CA GLU A 109 13.56 -15.20 8.49
C GLU A 109 12.75 -14.13 7.77
N PHE A 110 11.46 -14.00 8.09
CA PHE A 110 10.61 -12.91 7.61
C PHE A 110 11.16 -11.55 8.01
N MET A 111 11.46 -11.36 9.31
CA MET A 111 11.99 -10.11 9.83
C MET A 111 13.32 -9.73 9.15
N LEU A 112 14.24 -10.70 9.07
CA LEU A 112 15.59 -10.45 8.59
C LEU A 112 15.69 -10.27 7.08
N ASN A 113 14.91 -11.03 6.30
CA ASN A 113 15.08 -11.10 4.84
C ASN A 113 14.01 -10.35 4.04
N ILE A 114 12.90 -9.96 4.67
CA ILE A 114 11.80 -9.28 3.99
C ILE A 114 11.56 -7.93 4.67
N PHE A 115 11.17 -7.94 5.95
CA PHE A 115 10.73 -6.73 6.64
C PHE A 115 11.83 -5.66 6.76
N LEU A 116 13.05 -6.03 7.17
CA LEU A 116 14.16 -5.08 7.28
C LEU A 116 14.61 -4.52 5.91
N PRO A 117 14.86 -5.35 4.87
CA PRO A 117 15.14 -4.84 3.52
C PRO A 117 14.03 -3.96 2.92
N GLU A 118 12.75 -4.17 3.26
CA GLU A 118 11.66 -3.30 2.81
C GLU A 118 11.90 -1.83 3.22
N LEU A 119 12.52 -1.60 4.39
CA LEU A 119 12.92 -0.27 4.88
C LEU A 119 14.07 0.36 4.08
N ASP A 120 14.68 -0.39 3.16
CA ASP A 120 15.70 0.10 2.22
C ASP A 120 15.19 0.19 0.77
N GLY A 121 13.86 0.17 0.60
CA GLY A 121 13.25 0.18 -0.72
C GLY A 121 13.46 -1.09 -1.52
N ALA A 122 13.86 -2.20 -0.88
CA ALA A 122 14.14 -3.45 -1.56
C ALA A 122 12.92 -3.99 -2.33
N LEU A 123 13.20 -4.55 -3.51
CA LEU A 123 12.25 -5.18 -4.41
C LEU A 123 12.54 -6.67 -4.54
N CYS A 124 11.53 -7.45 -4.95
CA CYS A 124 11.66 -8.88 -5.28
C CYS A 124 12.31 -9.73 -4.16
N THR A 125 11.79 -9.64 -2.94
CA THR A 125 12.26 -10.43 -1.78
C THR A 125 11.73 -11.87 -1.87
N ILE A 126 12.43 -12.73 -2.61
CA ILE A 126 12.14 -14.17 -2.74
C ILE A 126 13.33 -15.05 -2.37
N PRO A 127 13.10 -16.29 -1.91
CA PRO A 127 14.18 -17.22 -1.60
C PRO A 127 14.83 -17.72 -2.88
N ILE A 128 16.16 -17.72 -2.92
CA ILE A 128 16.97 -18.26 -4.03
C ILE A 128 17.78 -19.50 -3.63
N GLY A 129 17.72 -19.90 -2.37
CA GLY A 129 18.31 -21.13 -1.88
C GLY A 129 17.85 -21.44 -0.46
N PHE A 130 18.04 -22.69 -0.05
CA PHE A 130 17.63 -23.21 1.26
C PHE A 130 18.77 -24.00 1.90
N ASN A 131 18.76 -24.07 3.22
CA ASN A 131 19.69 -24.91 3.96
C ASN A 131 19.25 -26.37 3.83
N ASP A 132 20.13 -27.20 3.31
CA ASP A 132 19.88 -28.62 3.17
C ASP A 132 21.03 -29.45 3.72
N GLU A 133 20.70 -30.65 4.19
CA GLU A 133 21.68 -31.64 4.59
C GLU A 133 22.32 -32.24 3.33
N THR A 134 23.59 -31.91 3.10
CA THR A 134 24.30 -32.34 1.89
C THR A 134 24.96 -33.71 2.05
N TYR A 135 25.57 -33.97 3.21
CA TYR A 135 26.12 -35.28 3.53
C TYR A 135 26.29 -35.48 5.04
N GLN A 136 26.18 -36.75 5.47
CA GLN A 136 26.50 -37.18 6.82
C GLN A 136 27.92 -37.73 6.89
N ILE A 137 28.61 -37.35 7.95
CA ILE A 137 29.89 -37.96 8.32
C ILE A 137 29.60 -38.97 9.42
N ASP A 138 29.15 -40.17 9.01
CA ASP A 138 28.71 -41.26 9.88
C ASP A 138 29.71 -41.58 11.01
N ALA A 139 31.01 -41.49 10.71
CA ALA A 139 32.09 -41.73 11.66
C ALA A 139 32.06 -40.82 12.89
N TYR A 140 31.42 -39.66 12.80
CA TYR A 140 31.31 -38.67 13.88
C TYR A 140 29.86 -38.29 14.21
N GLY A 141 28.87 -38.85 13.50
CA GLY A 141 27.46 -38.46 13.64
C GLY A 141 27.20 -36.98 13.32
N ILE A 142 28.00 -36.39 12.43
CA ILE A 142 27.92 -34.97 12.06
C ILE A 142 27.18 -34.84 10.74
N SER A 143 26.11 -34.06 10.74
CA SER A 143 25.41 -33.61 9.54
C SER A 143 26.05 -32.33 9.00
N VAL A 144 26.43 -32.31 7.72
CA VAL A 144 26.91 -31.10 7.05
C VAL A 144 25.78 -30.51 6.24
N THR A 145 25.43 -29.26 6.54
CA THR A 145 24.41 -28.51 5.82
C THR A 145 25.04 -27.44 4.94
N GLU A 146 24.54 -27.29 3.72
CA GLU A 146 24.94 -26.22 2.80
C GLU A 146 23.70 -25.55 2.19
N ILE A 147 23.88 -24.36 1.61
CA ILE A 147 22.81 -23.70 0.87
C ILE A 147 22.72 -24.27 -0.53
N VAL A 148 21.60 -24.92 -0.85
CA VAL A 148 21.31 -25.45 -2.18
C VAL A 148 20.53 -24.41 -2.98
N PRO A 149 20.94 -24.10 -4.24
CA PRO A 149 20.23 -23.14 -5.08
C PRO A 149 18.82 -23.60 -5.47
N LEU A 150 17.88 -22.67 -5.53
CA LEU A 150 16.56 -22.81 -6.16
C LEU A 150 16.63 -22.23 -7.57
N GLU A 151 16.97 -23.06 -8.56
CA GLU A 151 17.27 -22.59 -9.92
C GLU A 151 16.09 -21.81 -10.56
N ASP A 152 14.86 -22.24 -10.37
CA ASP A 152 13.68 -21.55 -10.90
C ASP A 152 13.50 -20.15 -10.27
N ARG A 153 13.81 -20.00 -8.98
CA ARG A 153 13.79 -18.70 -8.28
C ARG A 153 14.96 -17.82 -8.67
N VAL A 154 16.14 -18.41 -8.89
CA VAL A 154 17.29 -17.69 -9.47
C VAL A 154 16.91 -17.15 -10.85
N ASN A 155 16.30 -17.97 -11.72
CA ASN A 155 15.83 -17.53 -13.03
C ASN A 155 14.81 -16.38 -12.94
N ARG A 156 13.90 -16.41 -11.96
CA ARG A 156 12.95 -15.31 -11.68
C ARG A 156 13.68 -13.99 -11.40
N ILE A 157 14.69 -14.00 -10.53
CA ILE A 157 15.50 -12.81 -10.23
C ILE A 157 16.27 -12.34 -11.45
N VAL A 158 16.90 -13.26 -12.19
CA VAL A 158 17.64 -12.94 -13.41
C VAL A 158 16.74 -12.26 -14.44
N GLY A 159 15.52 -12.76 -14.64
CA GLY A 159 14.51 -12.14 -15.51
C GLY A 159 14.12 -10.74 -15.04
N LYS A 160 13.84 -10.56 -13.74
CA LYS A 160 13.51 -9.25 -13.15
C LYS A 160 14.64 -8.24 -13.40
N VAL A 161 15.89 -8.62 -13.11
CA VAL A 161 17.07 -7.75 -13.34
C VAL A 161 17.17 -7.37 -14.82
N ARG A 162 17.01 -8.34 -15.73
CA ARG A 162 17.02 -8.08 -17.18
C ARG A 162 15.95 -7.05 -17.57
N ASN A 163 14.73 -7.19 -17.06
CA ASN A 163 13.64 -6.30 -17.41
C ASN A 163 13.80 -4.90 -16.81
N TYR A 164 14.36 -4.77 -15.61
CA TYR A 164 14.73 -3.47 -15.04
C TYR A 164 15.83 -2.77 -15.88
N ILE A 165 16.88 -3.49 -16.28
CA ILE A 165 17.95 -2.96 -17.14
C ILE A 165 17.38 -2.55 -18.51
N ASN A 166 16.53 -3.39 -19.10
CA ASN A 166 15.85 -3.07 -20.36
C ASN A 166 15.00 -1.82 -20.24
N LEU A 167 14.21 -1.69 -19.16
CA LEU A 167 13.37 -0.53 -18.91
C LEU A 167 14.19 0.76 -18.80
N ARG A 168 15.35 0.70 -18.15
CA ARG A 168 16.26 1.84 -17.98
C ARG A 168 16.91 2.26 -19.31
N ASN A 169 17.29 1.30 -20.14
CA ASN A 169 18.01 1.54 -21.40
C ASN A 169 17.12 1.89 -22.59
N LYS A 170 15.83 1.55 -22.54
CA LYS A 170 14.88 1.79 -23.63
C LYS A 170 14.48 3.26 -23.70
N LEU A 171 14.38 3.81 -24.91
CA LEU A 171 13.84 5.15 -25.11
C LEU A 171 12.36 5.20 -24.72
N ASN A 172 11.90 6.29 -24.11
CA ASN A 172 10.50 6.45 -23.71
C ASN A 172 9.52 6.25 -24.88
N SER A 173 9.89 6.65 -26.10
CA SER A 173 9.10 6.44 -27.31
C SER A 173 8.87 4.96 -27.65
N ASP A 174 9.79 4.07 -27.24
CA ASP A 174 9.73 2.64 -27.52
C ASP A 174 9.14 1.85 -26.35
N LYS A 175 9.04 2.45 -25.16
CA LYS A 175 8.50 1.80 -23.97
C LYS A 175 7.00 1.56 -24.12
N LYS A 176 6.58 0.37 -23.72
CA LYS A 176 5.19 -0.06 -23.64
C LYS A 176 4.76 -0.22 -22.19
N VAL A 177 3.65 0.42 -21.83
CA VAL A 177 3.14 0.43 -20.46
C VAL A 177 1.73 -0.13 -20.45
N ALA A 178 1.47 -1.12 -19.60
CA ALA A 178 0.12 -1.62 -19.35
C ALA A 178 -0.39 -1.02 -18.04
N ILE A 179 -1.50 -0.29 -18.07
CA ILE A 179 -2.17 0.27 -16.91
C ILE A 179 -3.46 -0.52 -16.68
N LEU A 180 -3.57 -1.14 -15.50
CA LEU A 180 -4.70 -1.94 -15.08
C LEU A 180 -5.46 -1.22 -13.96
N SER A 181 -6.74 -0.96 -14.21
CA SER A 181 -7.69 -0.47 -13.21
C SER A 181 -8.75 -1.52 -12.92
N TYR A 182 -9.60 -1.28 -11.92
CA TYR A 182 -10.55 -2.28 -11.44
C TYR A 182 -11.96 -2.03 -11.94
N ASN A 183 -12.68 -3.13 -12.15
CA ASN A 183 -14.12 -3.12 -12.33
C ASN A 183 -14.73 -4.10 -11.32
N TYR A 184 -14.69 -3.69 -10.04
CA TYR A 184 -15.11 -4.49 -8.90
C TYR A 184 -15.99 -3.67 -7.91
N PRO A 185 -17.16 -4.20 -7.52
CA PRO A 185 -17.88 -5.32 -8.13
C PRO A 185 -18.08 -5.12 -9.65
N PRO A 186 -18.09 -6.17 -10.48
CA PRO A 186 -18.30 -6.02 -11.93
C PRO A 186 -19.59 -5.26 -12.24
N GLY A 187 -19.55 -4.37 -13.23
CA GLY A 187 -20.71 -3.57 -13.62
C GLY A 187 -20.33 -2.21 -14.19
N GLU A 188 -21.21 -1.63 -14.99
CA GLU A 188 -20.96 -0.36 -15.69
C GLU A 188 -20.77 0.82 -14.71
N GLY A 189 -21.42 0.76 -13.54
CA GLY A 189 -21.33 1.78 -12.49
C GLY A 189 -20.05 1.72 -11.65
N ASN A 190 -19.25 0.67 -11.78
CA ASN A 190 -18.04 0.43 -10.98
C ASN A 190 -16.77 0.40 -11.84
N LEU A 191 -16.80 1.00 -13.03
CA LEU A 191 -15.61 1.12 -13.87
C LEU A 191 -14.57 2.02 -13.18
N PHE A 192 -13.31 1.57 -13.18
CA PHE A 192 -12.17 2.28 -12.60
C PHE A 192 -12.28 2.51 -11.07
N GLY A 193 -12.67 1.48 -10.34
CA GLY A 193 -12.76 1.53 -8.87
C GLY A 193 -11.40 1.72 -8.19
N GLY A 194 -11.40 2.40 -7.04
CA GLY A 194 -10.24 2.59 -6.16
C GLY A 194 -10.65 3.33 -4.87
N SER A 195 -10.06 2.98 -3.72
CA SER A 195 -10.39 3.64 -2.45
C SER A 195 -9.91 5.08 -2.49
N PHE A 196 -10.82 6.03 -2.27
CA PHE A 196 -10.48 7.46 -2.16
C PHE A 196 -9.80 8.05 -3.41
N LEU A 197 -9.84 7.36 -4.56
CA LEU A 197 -9.14 7.74 -5.77
C LEU A 197 -10.15 8.02 -6.89
N ASP A 198 -10.04 9.17 -7.52
CA ASP A 198 -10.62 9.42 -8.84
C ASP A 198 -9.68 8.79 -9.87
N SER A 199 -9.88 7.49 -10.12
CA SER A 199 -9.01 6.71 -10.99
C SER A 199 -9.02 7.21 -12.44
N LEU A 200 -10.14 7.77 -12.92
CA LEU A 200 -10.24 8.30 -14.29
C LEU A 200 -9.43 9.58 -14.45
N SER A 201 -9.58 10.52 -13.51
CA SER A 201 -8.76 11.75 -13.50
C SER A 201 -7.29 11.44 -13.25
N SER A 202 -7.00 10.44 -12.41
CA SER A 202 -5.63 9.95 -12.17
C SER A 202 -5.03 9.33 -13.43
N LEU A 203 -5.80 8.52 -14.16
CA LEU A 203 -5.37 7.95 -15.44
C LEU A 203 -5.12 9.05 -16.48
N SER A 204 -5.97 10.07 -16.54
CA SER A 204 -5.75 11.25 -17.39
C SER A 204 -4.44 11.95 -17.05
N SER A 205 -4.17 12.21 -15.76
CA SER A 205 -2.89 12.78 -15.29
C SER A 205 -1.69 11.92 -15.70
N ILE A 206 -1.79 10.60 -15.57
CA ILE A 206 -0.73 9.67 -15.96
C ILE A 206 -0.51 9.69 -17.47
N LEU A 207 -1.56 9.68 -18.29
CA LEU A 207 -1.43 9.73 -19.76
C LEU A 207 -0.81 11.04 -20.23
N ASN A 208 -1.17 12.16 -19.60
CA ASN A 208 -0.59 13.47 -19.89
C ASN A 208 0.90 13.50 -19.52
N MET A 209 1.25 12.97 -18.34
CA MET A 209 2.65 12.83 -17.94
C MET A 209 3.44 11.97 -18.94
N LEU A 210 2.93 10.78 -19.30
CA LEU A 210 3.57 9.89 -20.28
C LEU A 210 3.76 10.57 -21.64
N SER A 211 2.74 11.27 -22.15
CA SER A 211 2.81 12.07 -23.38
C SER A 211 3.94 13.11 -23.31
N SER A 212 3.98 13.89 -22.22
CA SER A 212 4.98 14.94 -22.02
C SER A 212 6.41 14.41 -21.89
N GLU A 213 6.57 13.19 -21.37
CA GLU A 213 7.85 12.49 -21.23
C GLU A 213 8.28 11.73 -22.51
N GLY A 214 7.53 11.87 -23.60
CA GLY A 214 7.88 11.32 -24.91
C GLY A 214 7.46 9.87 -25.14
N TYR A 215 6.58 9.31 -24.31
CA TYR A 215 5.95 8.03 -24.60
C TYR A 215 4.96 8.19 -25.75
N VAL A 216 4.83 7.17 -26.60
CA VAL A 216 3.85 7.16 -27.68
C VAL A 216 2.47 6.88 -27.09
N THR A 217 1.72 7.93 -26.79
CA THR A 217 0.34 7.87 -26.28
C THR A 217 -0.42 9.12 -26.69
N LYS A 218 -1.75 9.08 -26.68
CA LYS A 218 -2.58 10.28 -26.79
C LYS A 218 -3.07 10.71 -25.42
N GLU A 219 -3.07 12.01 -25.18
CA GLU A 219 -3.78 12.60 -24.04
C GLU A 219 -5.27 12.28 -24.16
N MET A 220 -5.89 11.94 -23.04
CA MET A 220 -7.32 11.65 -22.94
C MET A 220 -7.82 12.21 -21.62
N SER A 221 -8.95 12.91 -21.66
CA SER A 221 -9.69 13.35 -20.47
C SER A 221 -10.43 12.19 -19.80
N SER A 222 -10.81 12.37 -18.52
CA SER A 222 -11.61 11.40 -17.76
C SER A 222 -12.90 11.00 -18.48
N ASP A 223 -13.61 11.99 -19.05
CA ASP A 223 -14.85 11.78 -19.78
C ASP A 223 -14.65 11.01 -21.09
N GLU A 224 -13.58 11.29 -21.83
CA GLU A 224 -13.27 10.57 -23.07
C GLU A 224 -12.95 9.10 -22.81
N ILE A 225 -12.22 8.80 -21.72
CA ILE A 225 -11.90 7.42 -21.33
C ILE A 225 -13.19 6.69 -20.95
N LEU A 226 -14.00 7.28 -20.06
CA LEU A 226 -15.23 6.65 -19.59
C LEU A 226 -16.24 6.44 -20.73
N ASP A 227 -16.48 7.46 -21.55
CA ASP A 227 -17.38 7.40 -22.69
C ASP A 227 -16.92 6.35 -23.71
N TYR A 228 -15.61 6.22 -23.95
CA TYR A 228 -15.09 5.18 -24.83
C TYR A 228 -15.37 3.77 -24.28
N PHE A 229 -15.09 3.53 -22.99
CA PHE A 229 -15.33 2.21 -22.37
C PHE A 229 -16.82 1.85 -22.38
N LEU A 230 -17.70 2.79 -22.03
CA LEU A 230 -19.15 2.57 -22.03
C LEU A 230 -19.72 2.39 -23.43
N ARG A 231 -19.34 3.22 -24.42
CA ARG A 231 -19.87 3.08 -25.80
C ARG A 231 -19.46 1.78 -26.47
N ASN A 232 -18.26 1.29 -26.17
CA ASN A 232 -17.73 0.06 -26.74
C ASN A 232 -17.95 -1.16 -25.85
N GLY A 233 -18.71 -1.03 -24.76
CA GLY A 233 -19.03 -2.14 -23.85
C GLY A 233 -17.81 -2.83 -23.24
N ILE A 234 -16.75 -2.08 -22.94
CA ILE A 234 -15.50 -2.58 -22.35
C ILE A 234 -15.65 -2.65 -20.83
N LEU A 235 -15.99 -3.84 -20.33
CA LEU A 235 -16.29 -4.14 -18.93
C LEU A 235 -16.13 -5.65 -18.68
N ASN A 236 -16.00 -6.04 -17.41
CA ASN A 236 -15.86 -7.45 -17.03
C ASN A 236 -17.20 -8.21 -17.04
N ASP A 237 -18.25 -7.53 -16.58
CA ASP A 237 -19.65 -7.98 -16.59
C ASP A 237 -20.54 -6.74 -16.44
N GLY A 238 -21.78 -6.79 -16.95
CA GLY A 238 -22.65 -5.62 -17.06
C GLY A 238 -24.09 -5.96 -16.74
N GLN A 239 -24.76 -5.04 -16.06
CA GLN A 239 -26.15 -5.22 -15.66
C GLN A 239 -27.08 -4.94 -16.85
N TRP A 240 -26.81 -3.86 -17.59
CA TRP A 240 -27.67 -3.31 -18.65
C TRP A 240 -27.12 -3.61 -20.05
N MET A 241 -25.81 -3.79 -20.18
CA MET A 241 -25.15 -4.09 -21.43
C MET A 241 -24.12 -5.21 -21.23
N PRO A 242 -24.17 -6.31 -22.03
CA PRO A 242 -23.16 -7.34 -21.95
C PRO A 242 -21.80 -6.83 -22.46
N PRO A 243 -20.67 -7.44 -22.04
CA PRO A 243 -19.37 -7.19 -22.63
C PRO A 243 -19.41 -7.30 -24.16
N SER A 244 -18.85 -6.32 -24.86
CA SER A 244 -18.87 -6.26 -26.32
C SER A 244 -18.03 -7.35 -26.98
N ASP A 245 -18.56 -7.96 -28.05
CA ASP A 245 -17.84 -8.93 -28.88
C ASP A 245 -16.65 -8.32 -29.66
N GLU A 246 -16.55 -6.99 -29.71
CA GLU A 246 -15.50 -6.26 -30.44
C GLU A 246 -14.25 -5.95 -29.61
N MET A 247 -14.18 -6.45 -28.36
CA MET A 247 -12.98 -6.31 -27.53
C MET A 247 -11.75 -6.95 -28.17
N LEU A 248 -10.58 -6.54 -27.66
CA LEU A 248 -9.34 -7.28 -27.91
C LEU A 248 -9.53 -8.75 -27.50
N THR A 249 -8.92 -9.66 -28.24
CA THR A 249 -9.01 -11.10 -27.96
C THR A 249 -7.63 -11.75 -27.90
N HIS A 250 -7.53 -12.82 -27.12
CA HIS A 250 -6.35 -13.67 -27.05
C HIS A 250 -6.72 -15.13 -27.32
N ASP A 251 -5.91 -15.84 -28.11
CA ASP A 251 -6.24 -17.19 -28.58
C ASP A 251 -5.90 -18.26 -27.54
N ASN A 252 -4.75 -18.15 -26.89
CA ASN A 252 -4.30 -19.13 -25.89
C ASN A 252 -3.27 -18.54 -24.93
N TYR A 253 -3.11 -19.14 -23.75
CA TYR A 253 -2.06 -18.80 -22.78
C TYR A 253 -1.16 -20.01 -22.50
N GLN A 254 0.10 -19.79 -22.13
CA GLN A 254 1.10 -20.87 -22.15
C GLN A 254 0.96 -21.89 -21.01
N THR A 255 0.63 -21.45 -19.79
CA THR A 255 0.73 -22.28 -18.58
C THR A 255 -0.63 -22.79 -18.11
N HIS A 256 -1.10 -23.92 -18.63
CA HIS A 256 -2.31 -24.57 -18.15
C HIS A 256 -2.04 -25.38 -16.87
N LEU A 257 -2.57 -24.92 -15.74
CA LEU A 257 -2.50 -25.63 -14.47
C LEU A 257 -3.72 -26.53 -14.27
N ASP A 258 -3.49 -27.76 -13.81
CA ASP A 258 -4.54 -28.75 -13.56
C ASP A 258 -5.59 -28.25 -12.57
N ASN A 259 -5.17 -27.52 -11.54
CA ASN A 259 -6.07 -26.96 -10.54
C ASN A 259 -7.03 -25.91 -11.13
N VAL A 260 -6.56 -25.07 -12.06
CA VAL A 260 -7.44 -24.14 -12.79
C VAL A 260 -8.48 -24.94 -13.58
N SER A 261 -8.03 -25.97 -14.30
CA SER A 261 -8.92 -26.77 -15.16
C SER A 261 -9.94 -27.60 -14.37
N ARG A 262 -9.57 -28.01 -13.16
CA ARG A 262 -10.45 -28.74 -12.24
C ARG A 262 -11.59 -27.89 -11.72
N VAL A 263 -11.34 -26.60 -11.48
CA VAL A 263 -12.34 -25.65 -10.95
C VAL A 263 -13.16 -25.02 -12.08
N TRP A 264 -12.50 -24.59 -13.16
CA TRP A 264 -13.11 -23.75 -14.19
C TRP A 264 -13.39 -24.48 -15.52
N GLY A 265 -13.21 -25.81 -15.55
CA GLY A 265 -13.35 -26.62 -16.76
C GLY A 265 -12.10 -26.59 -17.64
N ARG A 266 -12.14 -27.19 -18.83
CA ARG A 266 -10.98 -27.12 -19.74
C ARG A 266 -10.91 -25.74 -20.40
N PRO A 267 -9.70 -25.23 -20.71
CA PRO A 267 -9.54 -24.04 -21.55
C PRO A 267 -10.41 -24.13 -22.83
N PRO A 268 -11.07 -23.04 -23.25
CA PRO A 268 -11.01 -21.69 -22.66
C PRO A 268 -11.95 -21.44 -21.46
N GLY A 269 -12.75 -22.41 -21.05
CA GLY A 269 -13.84 -22.19 -20.09
C GLY A 269 -14.92 -21.25 -20.66
N ASP A 270 -15.73 -20.67 -19.77
CA ASP A 270 -16.93 -19.92 -20.15
C ASP A 270 -16.89 -18.42 -19.78
N ILE A 271 -15.93 -18.00 -18.95
CA ILE A 271 -15.84 -16.63 -18.44
C ILE A 271 -15.11 -15.73 -19.43
N MET A 272 -15.80 -14.71 -19.95
CA MET A 272 -15.24 -13.74 -20.90
C MET A 272 -14.59 -14.44 -22.10
N VAL A 273 -15.30 -15.42 -22.68
CA VAL A 273 -14.89 -16.18 -23.86
C VAL A 273 -15.87 -15.96 -25.00
N LYS A 274 -15.35 -15.61 -26.17
CA LYS A 274 -16.15 -15.49 -27.40
C LYS A 274 -15.46 -16.18 -28.56
N ASN A 275 -16.21 -17.00 -29.30
CA ASN A 275 -15.71 -17.76 -30.46
C ASN A 275 -14.44 -18.59 -30.13
N GLY A 276 -14.36 -19.11 -28.91
CA GLY A 276 -13.22 -19.87 -28.40
C GLY A 276 -11.98 -19.05 -28.02
N LYS A 277 -12.08 -17.71 -28.03
CA LYS A 277 -11.01 -16.78 -27.65
C LYS A 277 -11.33 -16.07 -26.34
N TYR A 278 -10.30 -15.75 -25.56
CA TYR A 278 -10.43 -14.94 -24.35
C TYR A 278 -10.62 -13.48 -24.71
N MET A 279 -11.59 -12.80 -24.11
CA MET A 279 -11.79 -11.37 -24.25
C MET A 279 -10.85 -10.62 -23.29
N ILE A 280 -10.23 -9.55 -23.79
CA ILE A 280 -9.23 -8.73 -23.10
C ILE A 280 -9.84 -7.32 -22.96
N PRO A 281 -10.42 -6.99 -21.79
CA PRO A 281 -11.12 -5.72 -21.60
C PRO A 281 -10.12 -4.57 -21.48
N GLY A 282 -10.00 -3.79 -22.54
CA GLY A 282 -9.15 -2.61 -22.57
C GLY A 282 -8.96 -2.03 -23.96
N ILE A 283 -8.16 -0.97 -24.03
CA ILE A 283 -7.83 -0.23 -25.25
C ILE A 283 -6.32 -0.07 -25.40
N ILE A 284 -5.87 0.03 -26.65
CA ILE A 284 -4.48 0.37 -26.98
C ILE A 284 -4.45 1.84 -27.42
N ASN A 285 -3.81 2.67 -26.63
CA ASN A 285 -3.55 4.08 -26.90
C ASN A 285 -2.05 4.27 -27.22
N GLY A 286 -1.67 4.01 -28.47
CA GLY A 286 -0.26 3.99 -28.87
C GLY A 286 0.50 2.81 -28.25
N ASN A 287 1.52 3.11 -27.47
CA ASN A 287 2.30 2.15 -26.68
C ASN A 287 1.77 2.01 -25.24
N VAL A 288 0.61 2.59 -24.91
CA VAL A 288 -0.03 2.42 -23.61
C VAL A 288 -1.27 1.54 -23.76
N PHE A 289 -1.34 0.46 -23.00
CA PHE A 289 -2.54 -0.35 -22.86
C PHE A 289 -3.29 0.08 -21.60
N ILE A 290 -4.58 0.39 -21.72
CA ILE A 290 -5.46 0.75 -20.60
C ILE A 290 -6.47 -0.37 -20.48
N GLY A 291 -6.40 -1.16 -19.41
CA GLY A 291 -7.21 -2.36 -19.24
C GLY A 291 -7.92 -2.43 -17.90
N LEU A 292 -8.91 -3.31 -17.83
CA LEU A 292 -9.56 -3.69 -16.60
C LEU A 292 -8.99 -5.02 -16.12
N GLN A 293 -8.59 -5.10 -14.87
CA GLN A 293 -8.23 -6.38 -14.28
C GLN A 293 -9.46 -7.30 -14.31
N PRO A 294 -9.32 -8.54 -14.78
CA PRO A 294 -10.41 -9.51 -14.78
C PRO A 294 -11.06 -9.70 -13.42
N ALA A 295 -12.38 -9.92 -13.42
CA ALA A 295 -13.12 -10.25 -12.21
C ALA A 295 -12.64 -11.58 -11.60
N ARG A 296 -12.66 -11.74 -10.27
CA ARG A 296 -12.29 -13.03 -9.65
C ARG A 296 -13.31 -14.14 -9.87
N THR A 297 -14.57 -13.77 -10.07
CA THR A 297 -15.70 -14.66 -10.37
C THR A 297 -16.66 -13.97 -11.34
N SER A 298 -17.45 -14.75 -12.07
CA SER A 298 -18.44 -14.27 -13.04
C SER A 298 -19.86 -14.17 -12.47
N ASP A 299 -20.08 -14.53 -11.21
CA ASP A 299 -21.43 -14.64 -10.64
C ASP A 299 -21.87 -13.29 -10.08
N SER A 300 -22.62 -12.53 -10.89
CA SER A 300 -23.30 -11.28 -10.50
C SER A 300 -24.39 -11.48 -9.43
N ARG A 301 -24.52 -12.69 -8.86
CA ARG A 301 -25.40 -13.04 -7.74
C ARG A 301 -24.65 -13.83 -6.67
N ASN A 302 -24.14 -13.12 -5.66
CA ASN A 302 -23.66 -13.62 -4.36
C ASN A 302 -22.45 -14.57 -4.35
N ASN A 303 -21.28 -14.02 -4.01
CA ASN A 303 -20.86 -13.92 -2.61
C ASN A 303 -19.56 -13.11 -2.52
N SER A 304 -19.55 -12.01 -1.76
CA SER A 304 -18.32 -11.28 -1.44
C SER A 304 -17.23 -12.20 -0.86
N SER A 305 -17.61 -13.33 -0.25
CA SER A 305 -16.70 -14.34 0.27
C SER A 305 -15.80 -14.98 -0.79
N SER A 306 -16.22 -15.07 -2.06
CA SER A 306 -15.43 -15.71 -3.11
C SER A 306 -14.29 -14.83 -3.63
N TYR A 307 -14.37 -13.51 -3.46
CA TYR A 307 -13.31 -12.57 -3.82
C TYR A 307 -12.16 -12.58 -2.80
N HIS A 308 -12.46 -12.92 -1.55
CA HIS A 308 -11.47 -13.12 -0.49
C HIS A 308 -11.12 -14.60 -0.27
N ASP A 309 -11.57 -15.49 -1.16
CA ASP A 309 -11.22 -16.91 -1.12
C ASP A 309 -9.77 -17.10 -1.58
N SER A 310 -8.91 -17.41 -0.63
CA SER A 310 -7.47 -17.61 -0.83
C SER A 310 -7.11 -18.94 -1.48
N GLU A 311 -8.07 -19.85 -1.70
CA GLU A 311 -7.84 -21.17 -2.30
C GLU A 311 -8.43 -21.28 -3.71
N LEU A 312 -9.38 -20.41 -4.09
CA LEU A 312 -9.99 -20.42 -5.41
C LEU A 312 -9.01 -19.87 -6.47
N PRO A 313 -8.54 -20.69 -7.44
CA PRO A 313 -7.58 -20.25 -8.44
C PRO A 313 -8.19 -19.24 -9.42
N PRO A 314 -7.36 -18.41 -10.08
CA PRO A 314 -7.83 -17.55 -11.17
C PRO A 314 -8.41 -18.40 -12.31
N HIS A 315 -9.42 -17.88 -13.00
CA HIS A 315 -9.99 -18.54 -14.18
C HIS A 315 -9.12 -18.32 -15.44
N HIS A 316 -9.44 -19.05 -16.52
CA HIS A 316 -8.63 -19.05 -17.74
C HIS A 316 -8.45 -17.67 -18.37
N GLN A 317 -9.51 -16.85 -18.46
CA GLN A 317 -9.39 -15.49 -18.98
C GLN A 317 -8.50 -14.58 -18.10
N TYR A 318 -8.50 -14.76 -16.77
CA TYR A 318 -7.58 -14.05 -15.88
C TYR A 318 -6.12 -14.39 -16.24
N MET A 319 -5.81 -15.68 -16.40
CA MET A 319 -4.48 -16.14 -16.83
C MET A 319 -4.11 -15.59 -18.21
N ALA A 320 -5.06 -15.60 -19.15
CA ALA A 320 -4.88 -15.13 -20.51
C ALA A 320 -4.63 -13.62 -20.60
N MET A 321 -5.25 -12.81 -19.73
CA MET A 321 -5.01 -11.36 -19.67
C MET A 321 -3.54 -11.04 -19.42
N TYR A 322 -2.96 -11.62 -18.37
CA TYR A 322 -1.57 -11.35 -18.01
C TYR A 322 -0.61 -11.96 -19.05
N ASP A 323 -0.91 -13.14 -19.58
CA ASP A 323 -0.14 -13.73 -20.69
C ASP A 323 -0.16 -12.81 -21.92
N TRP A 324 -1.32 -12.26 -22.29
CA TRP A 324 -1.45 -11.32 -23.40
C TRP A 324 -0.62 -10.05 -23.16
N ILE A 325 -0.66 -9.48 -21.95
CA ILE A 325 0.14 -8.29 -21.60
C ILE A 325 1.63 -8.55 -21.79
N ARG A 326 2.14 -9.70 -21.33
CA ARG A 326 3.57 -10.04 -21.39
C ARG A 326 4.01 -10.48 -22.78
N ASN A 327 3.24 -11.33 -23.43
CA ASN A 327 3.70 -12.05 -24.63
C ASN A 327 3.20 -11.44 -25.95
N VAL A 328 2.04 -10.78 -25.93
CA VAL A 328 1.42 -10.18 -27.13
C VAL A 328 1.63 -8.67 -27.15
N PHE A 329 1.17 -7.96 -26.12
CA PHE A 329 1.38 -6.51 -26.00
C PHE A 329 2.86 -6.20 -25.75
N LYS A 330 3.54 -7.05 -24.96
CA LYS A 330 4.95 -6.94 -24.56
C LYS A 330 5.21 -5.67 -23.76
N ALA A 331 4.45 -5.51 -22.68
CA ALA A 331 4.67 -4.42 -21.73
C ALA A 331 6.10 -4.49 -21.16
N ASP A 332 6.79 -3.35 -21.13
CA ASP A 332 8.05 -3.20 -20.39
C ASP A 332 7.76 -2.95 -18.89
N ALA A 333 6.60 -2.37 -18.57
CA ALA A 333 6.11 -2.20 -17.20
C ALA A 333 4.59 -2.38 -17.11
N ILE A 334 4.14 -2.96 -16.00
CA ILE A 334 2.73 -3.09 -15.62
C ILE A 334 2.48 -2.15 -14.44
N ILE A 335 1.48 -1.27 -14.58
CA ILE A 335 0.98 -0.38 -13.55
C ILE A 335 -0.38 -0.90 -13.10
N HIS A 336 -0.55 -1.23 -11.84
CA HIS A 336 -1.87 -1.32 -11.23
C HIS A 336 -2.22 0.03 -10.59
N LEU A 337 -3.43 0.54 -10.86
CA LEU A 337 -3.88 1.86 -10.42
C LEU A 337 -5.07 1.75 -9.47
N GLY A 338 -4.85 2.11 -8.20
CA GLY A 338 -5.87 2.11 -7.14
C GLY A 338 -5.74 0.92 -6.19
N THR A 339 -6.52 0.89 -5.12
CA THR A 339 -6.57 -0.25 -4.18
C THR A 339 -7.47 -1.38 -4.69
N HIS A 340 -7.41 -2.54 -4.00
CA HIS A 340 -8.28 -3.71 -4.24
C HIS A 340 -8.01 -4.48 -5.54
N GLY A 341 -6.77 -4.47 -6.03
CA GLY A 341 -6.34 -5.51 -6.95
C GLY A 341 -6.53 -6.89 -6.33
N THR A 342 -6.90 -7.85 -7.17
CA THR A 342 -7.17 -9.23 -6.74
C THR A 342 -6.00 -10.16 -7.00
N LEU A 343 -5.02 -9.71 -7.78
CA LEU A 343 -3.82 -10.45 -8.18
C LEU A 343 -3.02 -10.93 -6.96
N GLU A 344 -2.73 -10.03 -6.03
CA GLU A 344 -1.93 -10.29 -4.84
C GLU A 344 -2.62 -11.28 -3.88
N PHE A 345 -3.95 -11.39 -3.95
CA PHE A 345 -4.75 -12.28 -3.12
C PHE A 345 -5.03 -13.65 -3.75
N LEU A 346 -4.55 -13.90 -4.98
CA LEU A 346 -4.68 -15.22 -5.62
C LEU A 346 -3.91 -16.30 -4.83
N PRO A 347 -4.28 -17.60 -4.95
CA PRO A 347 -3.69 -18.65 -4.13
C PRO A 347 -2.17 -18.75 -4.20
N GLY A 348 -1.54 -19.06 -3.06
CA GLY A 348 -0.09 -19.14 -2.92
C GLY A 348 0.40 -18.73 -1.53
N LYS A 349 1.71 -18.76 -1.32
CA LYS A 349 2.36 -18.48 -0.03
C LYS A 349 2.26 -17.01 0.39
N GLU A 350 2.05 -16.73 1.67
CA GLU A 350 1.90 -15.35 2.22
C GLU A 350 3.11 -14.46 1.89
N SER A 351 4.30 -15.05 1.89
CA SER A 351 5.56 -14.43 1.47
C SER A 351 6.49 -15.50 0.89
N ALA A 352 7.68 -15.11 0.43
CA ALA A 352 8.71 -16.04 -0.04
C ALA A 352 8.19 -17.04 -1.11
N LEU A 353 7.64 -16.48 -2.19
CA LEU A 353 6.84 -17.20 -3.18
C LEU A 353 7.62 -18.28 -3.93
N SER A 354 6.95 -19.39 -4.19
CA SER A 354 7.39 -20.42 -5.16
C SER A 354 6.84 -20.15 -6.57
N SER A 355 7.30 -20.92 -7.56
CA SER A 355 6.76 -20.92 -8.93
C SER A 355 5.27 -21.25 -9.03
N ASP A 356 4.74 -21.93 -8.03
CA ASP A 356 3.35 -22.41 -8.00
C ASP A 356 2.39 -21.36 -7.43
N CYS A 357 2.92 -20.23 -6.93
CA CYS A 357 2.11 -19.13 -6.44
C CYS A 357 1.59 -18.30 -7.61
N TYR A 358 0.27 -18.22 -7.78
CA TYR A 358 -0.34 -17.50 -8.90
C TYR A 358 0.10 -16.04 -9.04
N PRO A 359 0.26 -15.26 -7.94
CA PRO A 359 0.78 -13.89 -8.04
C PRO A 359 2.16 -13.82 -8.72
N ASP A 360 3.08 -14.73 -8.36
CA ASP A 360 4.43 -14.83 -8.96
C ASP A 360 4.38 -15.28 -10.41
N LEU A 361 3.52 -16.26 -10.70
CA LEU A 361 3.33 -16.81 -12.04
C LEU A 361 2.78 -15.78 -13.03
N LEU A 362 1.83 -14.94 -12.59
CA LEU A 362 1.14 -13.98 -13.46
C LEU A 362 1.90 -12.68 -13.67
N ILE A 363 2.62 -12.17 -12.66
CA ILE A 363 3.52 -11.02 -12.88
C ILE A 363 4.82 -11.46 -13.54
N ASP A 364 5.26 -12.69 -13.25
CA ASP A 364 6.43 -13.28 -13.86
C ASP A 364 7.67 -12.40 -13.62
N ASP A 365 8.47 -12.15 -14.64
CA ASP A 365 9.63 -11.26 -14.59
C ASP A 365 9.30 -9.78 -14.90
N SER A 366 8.03 -9.41 -15.08
CA SER A 366 7.61 -8.05 -15.44
C SER A 366 8.01 -7.02 -14.38
N VAL A 367 8.38 -5.80 -14.80
CA VAL A 367 8.47 -4.66 -13.87
C VAL A 367 7.05 -4.29 -13.45
N HIS A 368 6.77 -4.35 -12.15
CA HIS A 368 5.45 -4.12 -11.59
C HIS A 368 5.47 -2.90 -10.68
N ILE A 369 4.75 -1.86 -11.09
CA ILE A 369 4.52 -0.63 -10.33
C ILE A 369 3.06 -0.69 -9.87
N TYR A 370 2.79 -0.28 -8.64
CA TYR A 370 1.46 -0.34 -8.09
C TYR A 370 1.19 0.93 -7.29
N ILE A 371 0.25 1.74 -7.79
CA ILE A 371 -0.17 2.99 -7.16
C ILE A 371 -1.23 2.64 -6.10
N TYR A 372 -0.88 2.84 -4.82
CA TYR A 372 -1.64 2.32 -3.68
C TYR A 372 -1.92 3.41 -2.64
N TYR A 373 -3.05 3.29 -1.93
CA TYR A 373 -3.45 4.27 -0.92
C TYR A 373 -2.46 4.31 0.26
N ALA A 374 -1.92 5.50 0.56
CA ALA A 374 -0.99 5.68 1.68
C ALA A 374 -1.60 5.23 3.02
N GLY A 375 -2.93 5.34 3.19
CA GLY A 375 -3.64 4.96 4.42
C GLY A 375 -3.96 3.48 4.59
N ASN A 376 -3.52 2.62 3.66
CA ASN A 376 -3.66 1.16 3.77
C ASN A 376 -2.32 0.42 3.56
N PRO A 377 -1.30 0.67 4.40
CA PRO A 377 0.01 0.05 4.26
C PRO A 377 -0.03 -1.48 4.40
N SER A 378 -0.94 -2.03 5.21
CA SER A 378 -1.02 -3.48 5.45
C SER A 378 -1.39 -4.26 4.19
N GLU A 379 -2.41 -3.82 3.44
CA GLU A 379 -2.77 -4.47 2.18
C GLU A 379 -1.73 -4.18 1.10
N ALA A 380 -1.18 -2.96 1.06
CA ALA A 380 -0.11 -2.62 0.13
C ALA A 380 1.07 -3.59 0.28
N MET A 381 1.48 -3.93 1.51
CA MET A 381 2.59 -4.86 1.74
C MET A 381 2.32 -6.27 1.19
N ILE A 382 1.07 -6.70 1.12
CA ILE A 382 0.70 -7.98 0.49
C ILE A 382 1.07 -7.94 -0.99
N ALA A 383 0.77 -6.85 -1.69
CA ALA A 383 1.15 -6.68 -3.09
C ALA A 383 2.67 -6.60 -3.30
N LYS A 384 3.43 -5.96 -2.40
CA LYS A 384 4.91 -5.96 -2.46
C LYS A 384 5.48 -7.37 -2.32
N ARG A 385 5.00 -8.13 -1.35
CA ARG A 385 5.52 -9.47 -0.99
C ARG A 385 5.03 -10.58 -1.92
N ARG A 386 3.83 -10.44 -2.50
CA ARG A 386 3.19 -11.46 -3.35
C ARG A 386 3.24 -11.13 -4.84
N ALA A 387 3.26 -9.86 -5.23
CA ALA A 387 3.26 -9.46 -6.64
C ALA A 387 4.53 -8.70 -7.05
N HIS A 388 5.55 -8.66 -6.19
CA HIS A 388 6.85 -7.99 -6.45
C HIS A 388 6.70 -6.50 -6.83
N ALA A 389 5.68 -5.84 -6.30
CA ALA A 389 5.32 -4.48 -6.65
C ALA A 389 6.27 -3.43 -6.06
N CYS A 390 6.63 -2.41 -6.84
CA CYS A 390 7.07 -1.12 -6.33
C CYS A 390 5.83 -0.29 -6.00
N LEU A 391 5.59 -0.02 -4.71
CA LEU A 391 4.34 0.56 -4.21
C LEU A 391 4.39 2.08 -4.12
N LEU A 392 3.92 2.79 -5.14
CA LEU A 392 3.87 4.26 -5.08
C LEU A 392 2.64 4.72 -4.29
N SER A 393 2.87 5.41 -3.18
CA SER A 393 1.78 5.92 -2.35
C SER A 393 0.99 7.04 -3.03
N TYR A 394 -0.32 7.09 -2.82
CA TYR A 394 -1.14 8.25 -3.12
C TYR A 394 -1.85 8.80 -1.89
N MET A 395 -2.06 10.12 -1.88
CA MET A 395 -2.67 10.88 -0.79
C MET A 395 -4.17 10.57 -0.64
N PRO A 396 -4.76 10.58 0.57
CA PRO A 396 -6.23 10.66 0.68
C PRO A 396 -6.74 12.01 0.16
N PRO A 397 -8.05 12.12 -0.15
CA PRO A 397 -8.69 13.42 -0.32
C PRO A 397 -8.63 14.23 0.99
N PRO A 398 -8.85 15.54 0.92
CA PRO A 398 -9.01 16.35 2.12
C PRO A 398 -10.19 15.84 2.96
N PHE A 399 -10.08 15.96 4.29
CA PHE A 399 -11.17 15.61 5.20
C PHE A 399 -11.90 16.87 5.66
N MET A 400 -13.19 16.73 5.96
CA MET A 400 -14.02 17.77 6.55
C MET A 400 -14.87 17.18 7.68
N LYS A 401 -15.34 18.04 8.59
CA LYS A 401 -16.38 17.63 9.55
C LYS A 401 -17.64 17.25 8.79
N SER A 402 -18.36 16.25 9.30
CA SER A 402 -19.60 15.80 8.68
C SER A 402 -20.76 16.78 8.90
N ASP A 403 -20.65 17.62 9.94
CA ASP A 403 -21.70 18.50 10.45
C ASP A 403 -23.00 17.72 10.73
N ILE A 404 -24.08 18.42 11.06
CA ILE A 404 -25.41 17.81 11.13
C ILE A 404 -26.38 18.59 10.25
N TYR A 405 -27.29 17.87 9.61
CA TYR A 405 -28.23 18.43 8.65
C TYR A 405 -29.56 17.65 8.68
N GLY A 406 -30.61 18.28 8.12
CA GLY A 406 -31.95 17.68 8.04
C GLY A 406 -32.47 17.28 9.43
N ASP A 407 -32.94 16.03 9.54
CA ASP A 407 -33.57 15.53 10.76
C ASP A 407 -32.68 15.55 12.00
N LEU A 408 -31.35 15.49 11.84
CA LEU A 408 -30.40 15.59 12.96
C LEU A 408 -30.31 17.02 13.50
N LEU A 409 -30.37 18.02 12.63
CA LEU A 409 -30.38 19.43 13.02
C LEU A 409 -31.68 19.77 13.75
N ASP A 410 -32.82 19.34 13.21
CA ASP A 410 -34.12 19.49 13.86
C ASP A 410 -34.14 18.84 15.26
N LEU A 411 -33.42 17.73 15.44
CA LEU A 411 -33.34 17.03 16.73
C LEU A 411 -32.52 17.83 17.73
N GLU A 412 -31.40 18.43 17.31
CA GLU A 412 -30.61 19.33 18.15
C GLU A 412 -31.41 20.57 18.56
N GLU A 413 -32.11 21.21 17.61
CA GLU A 413 -32.96 22.36 17.89
C GLU A 413 -34.08 22.01 18.90
N ALA A 414 -34.71 20.85 18.73
CA ALA A 414 -35.74 20.36 19.66
C ALA A 414 -35.16 20.11 21.07
N ILE A 415 -33.95 19.58 21.17
CA ILE A 415 -33.26 19.37 22.46
C ILE A 415 -32.96 20.72 23.11
N ALA A 416 -32.43 21.70 22.37
CA ALA A 416 -32.18 23.04 22.88
C ALA A 416 -33.48 23.67 23.41
N GLU A 417 -34.58 23.57 22.66
CA GLU A 417 -35.89 24.06 23.10
C GLU A 417 -36.38 23.32 24.37
N TYR A 418 -36.17 22.02 24.44
CA TYR A 418 -36.49 21.23 25.64
C TYR A 418 -35.70 21.73 26.87
N ARG A 419 -34.39 21.96 26.73
CA ARG A 419 -33.50 22.46 27.81
C ARG A 419 -33.88 23.87 28.28
N GLU A 420 -34.39 24.72 27.40
CA GLU A 420 -34.95 26.02 27.80
C GLU A 420 -36.30 25.87 28.52
N SER A 421 -37.16 24.98 28.02
CA SER A 421 -38.53 24.83 28.52
C SER A 421 -38.64 24.22 29.92
N ILE A 422 -37.70 23.36 30.34
CA ILE A 422 -37.77 22.64 31.63
C ILE A 422 -37.82 23.56 32.85
N ASN A 423 -37.30 24.79 32.74
CA ASN A 423 -37.29 25.78 33.82
C ASN A 423 -38.42 26.81 33.71
N ILE A 424 -39.18 26.82 32.60
CA ILE A 424 -40.18 27.85 32.27
C ILE A 424 -41.59 27.26 32.20
N ASP A 425 -41.77 26.14 31.50
CA ASP A 425 -43.05 25.44 31.30
C ASP A 425 -42.83 23.92 31.25
N SER A 426 -43.08 23.26 32.38
CA SER A 426 -42.90 21.82 32.54
C SER A 426 -43.84 20.98 31.67
N GLY A 427 -45.01 21.50 31.29
CA GLY A 427 -45.97 20.81 30.43
C GLY A 427 -45.52 20.79 28.97
N ARG A 428 -44.97 21.92 28.48
CA ARG A 428 -44.32 21.99 27.17
C ARG A 428 -43.09 21.07 27.12
N GLY A 429 -42.26 21.11 28.17
CA GLY A 429 -41.06 20.26 28.26
C GLY A 429 -41.36 18.77 28.16
N GLN A 430 -42.40 18.27 28.84
CA GLN A 430 -42.81 16.86 28.70
C GLN A 430 -43.33 16.49 27.31
N SER A 431 -43.96 17.44 26.61
CA SER A 431 -44.45 17.22 25.25
C SER A 431 -43.29 17.16 24.24
N LEU A 432 -42.32 18.08 24.37
CA LEU A 432 -41.09 18.09 23.58
C LEU A 432 -40.27 16.83 23.80
N LEU A 433 -40.10 16.39 25.05
CA LEU A 433 -39.36 15.18 25.38
C LEU A 433 -39.90 13.95 24.63
N LYS A 434 -41.22 13.75 24.59
CA LYS A 434 -41.84 12.65 23.84
C LYS A 434 -41.61 12.73 22.34
N ILE A 435 -41.59 13.95 21.78
CA ILE A 435 -41.31 14.17 20.36
C ILE A 435 -39.85 13.81 20.07
N ILE A 436 -38.92 14.28 20.90
CA ILE A 436 -37.48 13.98 20.79
C ILE A 436 -37.25 12.47 20.89
N GLU A 437 -37.79 11.81 21.91
CA GLU A 437 -37.67 10.35 22.09
C GLU A 437 -38.22 9.58 20.88
N SER A 438 -39.38 9.99 20.36
CA SER A 438 -39.97 9.34 19.18
C SER A 438 -39.12 9.55 17.92
N LYS A 439 -38.56 10.76 17.73
CA LYS A 439 -37.72 11.06 16.57
C LYS A 439 -36.39 10.31 16.65
N ALA A 440 -35.72 10.36 17.79
CA ALA A 440 -34.49 9.61 18.05
C ALA A 440 -34.68 8.10 17.82
N LEU A 441 -35.76 7.51 18.34
CA LEU A 441 -36.06 6.09 18.14
C LEU A 441 -36.27 5.74 16.65
N SER A 442 -36.95 6.60 15.89
CA SER A 442 -37.18 6.38 14.46
C SER A 442 -35.89 6.40 13.64
N MET A 443 -34.89 7.16 14.11
CA MET A 443 -33.55 7.27 13.53
C MET A 443 -32.56 6.24 14.12
N ARG A 444 -33.01 5.41 15.08
CA ARG A 444 -32.20 4.43 15.82
C ARG A 444 -31.06 5.07 16.64
N LEU A 445 -31.30 6.28 17.16
CA LEU A 445 -30.40 7.00 18.06
C LEU A 445 -30.77 6.74 19.54
N PRO A 446 -29.86 7.03 20.49
CA PRO A 446 -30.18 6.99 21.92
C PRO A 446 -31.39 7.84 22.27
N THR A 447 -32.23 7.38 23.20
CA THR A 447 -33.41 8.13 23.64
C THR A 447 -33.16 8.92 24.93
N ASP A 448 -32.10 8.61 25.68
CA ASP A 448 -31.65 9.47 26.78
C ASP A 448 -31.09 10.76 26.18
N ILE A 449 -31.55 11.92 26.68
CA ILE A 449 -31.19 13.22 26.11
C ILE A 449 -29.69 13.49 26.18
N THR A 450 -29.02 13.07 27.26
CA THR A 450 -27.58 13.34 27.42
C THR A 450 -26.78 12.47 26.45
N GLU A 451 -27.12 11.18 26.37
CA GLU A 451 -26.51 10.27 25.39
C GLU A 451 -26.79 10.71 23.94
N LEU A 452 -27.97 11.27 23.68
CA LEU A 452 -28.35 11.79 22.36
C LEU A 452 -27.57 13.06 22.00
N GLU A 453 -27.40 14.00 22.93
CA GLU A 453 -26.55 15.19 22.74
C GLU A 453 -25.10 14.78 22.43
N ASP A 454 -24.56 13.82 23.17
CA ASP A 454 -23.20 13.29 22.96
C ASP A 454 -23.06 12.61 21.58
N GLU A 455 -24.07 11.83 21.16
CA GLU A 455 -24.09 11.17 19.84
C GLU A 455 -24.19 12.20 18.70
N LEU A 456 -25.04 13.23 18.83
CA LEU A 456 -25.16 14.31 17.84
C LEU A 456 -23.86 15.10 17.70
N LEU A 457 -23.20 15.39 18.82
CA LEU A 457 -21.88 16.04 18.83
C LEU A 457 -20.83 15.15 18.16
N SER A 458 -20.85 13.84 18.45
CA SER A 458 -19.94 12.88 17.82
C SER A 458 -20.13 12.81 16.31
N ILE A 459 -21.37 12.81 15.82
CA ILE A 459 -21.67 12.85 14.38
C ILE A 459 -21.13 14.15 13.78
N ARG A 460 -21.47 15.31 14.36
CA ARG A 460 -21.02 16.62 13.89
C ARG A 460 -19.50 16.68 13.72
N GLU A 461 -18.77 16.23 14.73
CA GLU A 461 -17.31 16.30 14.79
C GLU A 461 -16.60 15.19 14.02
N SER A 462 -17.34 14.19 13.50
CA SER A 462 -16.76 13.09 12.73
C SER A 462 -16.14 13.61 11.42
N LEU A 463 -14.89 13.23 11.17
CA LEU A 463 -14.19 13.57 9.94
C LEU A 463 -14.59 12.61 8.81
N ILE A 464 -15.00 13.17 7.68
CA ILE A 464 -15.37 12.45 6.46
C ILE A 464 -14.53 12.96 5.27
N PRO A 465 -14.24 12.10 4.27
CA PRO A 465 -13.55 12.52 3.05
C PRO A 465 -14.40 13.53 2.26
N ARG A 466 -13.76 14.61 1.80
CA ARG A 466 -14.36 15.60 0.89
C ARG A 466 -13.97 15.26 -0.55
N GLY A 467 -14.71 14.33 -1.16
CA GLY A 467 -14.50 13.92 -2.54
C GLY A 467 -13.45 12.81 -2.69
N LEU A 468 -12.69 12.85 -3.79
CA LEU A 468 -11.71 11.84 -4.17
C LEU A 468 -10.38 12.51 -4.56
N HIS A 469 -9.28 11.79 -4.32
CA HIS A 469 -7.94 12.23 -4.71
C HIS A 469 -7.69 12.02 -6.20
N THR A 470 -6.96 12.94 -6.84
CA THR A 470 -6.44 12.73 -8.20
C THR A 470 -4.92 12.57 -8.11
N PHE A 471 -4.40 11.43 -8.59
CA PHE A 471 -2.96 11.16 -8.58
C PHE A 471 -2.17 12.26 -9.28
N GLY A 472 -1.18 12.82 -8.57
CA GLY A 472 -0.38 13.97 -9.00
C GLY A 472 -0.90 15.34 -8.57
N LYS A 473 -1.99 15.44 -7.80
CA LYS A 473 -2.49 16.71 -7.25
C LYS A 473 -2.31 16.75 -5.74
N ALA A 474 -1.67 17.79 -5.21
CA ALA A 474 -1.61 18.02 -3.77
C ALA A 474 -2.86 18.76 -3.28
N PHE A 475 -2.98 18.94 -1.96
CA PHE A 475 -4.04 19.78 -1.39
C PHE A 475 -3.89 21.23 -1.85
N GLU A 476 -5.02 21.84 -2.18
CA GLU A 476 -5.06 23.29 -2.35
C GLU A 476 -4.78 23.97 -1.01
N ARG A 477 -4.40 25.25 -1.06
CA ARG A 477 -3.97 25.98 0.14
C ARG A 477 -4.98 25.90 1.30
N GLU A 478 -6.25 26.15 1.03
CA GLU A 478 -7.30 26.12 2.06
C GLU A 478 -7.48 24.70 2.64
N GLU A 479 -7.39 23.67 1.80
CA GLU A 479 -7.46 22.27 2.20
C GLU A 479 -6.26 21.86 3.06
N ALA A 480 -5.07 22.34 2.70
CA ALA A 480 -3.84 22.11 3.45
C ALA A 480 -3.88 22.79 4.82
N GLU A 481 -4.37 24.03 4.90
CA GLU A 481 -4.56 24.78 6.15
C GLU A 481 -5.55 24.04 7.07
N HIS A 482 -6.70 23.59 6.55
CA HIS A 482 -7.64 22.77 7.30
C HIS A 482 -7.06 21.42 7.76
N TYR A 483 -6.31 20.73 6.90
CA TYR A 483 -5.61 19.49 7.27
C TYR A 483 -4.66 19.72 8.46
N ALA A 484 -3.89 20.81 8.45
CA ALA A 484 -2.97 21.12 9.53
C ALA A 484 -3.70 21.34 10.86
N ILE A 485 -4.82 22.06 10.84
CA ILE A 485 -5.68 22.26 12.02
C ILE A 485 -6.26 20.92 12.51
N GLN A 486 -6.82 20.11 11.63
CA GLN A 486 -7.39 18.80 11.99
C GLN A 486 -6.33 17.84 12.56
N SER A 487 -5.12 17.87 12.02
CA SER A 487 -3.99 17.07 12.52
C SER A 487 -3.68 17.39 13.98
N MET A 488 -3.89 18.63 14.44
CA MET A 488 -3.63 19.02 15.84
C MET A 488 -4.60 18.43 16.86
N GLN A 489 -5.72 17.85 16.43
CA GLN A 489 -6.62 17.09 17.29
C GLN A 489 -5.98 15.78 17.79
N PHE A 490 -4.91 15.32 17.14
CA PHE A 490 -4.17 14.12 17.50
C PHE A 490 -2.86 14.48 18.22
N PRO A 491 -2.40 13.64 19.16
CA PRO A 491 -1.15 13.88 19.87
C PRO A 491 0.05 13.66 18.93
N HIS A 492 0.93 14.64 18.86
CA HIS A 492 2.22 14.58 18.15
C HIS A 492 3.38 14.61 19.14
N GLU A 493 4.48 13.91 18.81
CA GLU A 493 5.65 13.84 19.70
C GLU A 493 6.25 15.24 19.92
N ASN A 494 6.39 15.64 21.19
CA ASN A 494 6.97 16.93 21.61
C ASN A 494 6.20 18.19 21.13
N ILE A 495 4.94 18.06 20.73
CA ILE A 495 4.09 19.20 20.35
C ILE A 495 2.90 19.30 21.33
N VAL A 496 2.66 20.50 21.85
CA VAL A 496 1.50 20.79 22.71
C VAL A 496 0.42 21.48 21.87
N PRO A 497 -0.80 20.91 21.77
CA PRO A 497 -1.89 21.54 21.01
C PRO A 497 -2.16 22.97 21.48
N LEU A 498 -2.48 23.86 20.54
CA LEU A 498 -2.64 25.29 20.82
C LEU A 498 -3.80 25.52 21.81
N GLU A 499 -4.85 24.71 21.73
CA GLU A 499 -6.02 24.67 22.62
C GLU A 499 -5.66 24.48 24.10
N LYS A 500 -4.48 23.91 24.39
CA LYS A 500 -3.98 23.73 25.77
C LYS A 500 -3.07 24.86 26.23
N LEU A 501 -2.60 25.69 25.30
CA LEU A 501 -1.67 26.79 25.54
C LEU A 501 -2.37 28.14 25.63
N ILE A 502 -3.53 28.29 24.97
CA ILE A 502 -4.31 29.53 24.93
C ILE A 502 -5.74 29.29 25.40
N ASP A 503 -6.43 30.35 25.82
CA ASP A 503 -7.87 30.29 26.12
C ASP A 503 -8.68 30.40 24.81
N PRO A 504 -9.33 29.33 24.33
CA PRO A 504 -10.06 29.33 23.07
C PRO A 504 -11.34 30.18 23.12
N ILE A 505 -11.78 30.64 24.31
CA ILE A 505 -12.91 31.58 24.43
C ILE A 505 -12.47 33.00 24.05
N ILE A 506 -11.20 33.32 24.26
CA ILE A 506 -10.63 34.66 24.05
C ILE A 506 -9.92 34.77 22.71
N HIS A 507 -9.36 33.65 22.23
CA HIS A 507 -8.49 33.61 21.07
C HIS A 507 -8.99 32.64 20.01
N ASP A 508 -9.12 33.12 18.77
CA ASP A 508 -9.39 32.30 17.60
C ASP A 508 -8.11 31.61 17.11
N ILE A 509 -8.09 30.28 17.21
CA ILE A 509 -6.95 29.43 16.84
C ILE A 509 -6.67 29.51 15.33
N GLU A 510 -7.73 29.52 14.50
CA GLU A 510 -7.58 29.60 13.05
C GLU A 510 -7.01 30.96 12.65
N GLU A 511 -7.47 32.04 13.28
CA GLU A 511 -6.95 33.38 13.05
C GLU A 511 -5.46 33.49 13.43
N ILE A 512 -5.08 32.98 14.60
CA ILE A 512 -3.67 32.96 15.05
C ILE A 512 -2.81 32.18 14.07
N TYR A 513 -3.27 31.00 13.65
CA TYR A 513 -2.55 30.17 12.70
C TYR A 513 -2.39 30.85 11.33
N HIS A 514 -3.47 31.42 10.77
CA HIS A 514 -3.43 32.13 9.49
C HIS A 514 -2.47 33.32 9.53
N ASN A 515 -2.46 34.10 10.62
CA ASN A 515 -1.55 35.23 10.80
C ASN A 515 -0.09 34.75 10.86
N TYR A 516 0.19 33.68 11.61
CA TYR A 516 1.54 33.12 11.68
C TYR A 516 2.03 32.55 10.35
N TYR A 517 1.18 31.82 9.63
CA TYR A 517 1.55 31.26 8.33
C TYR A 517 1.91 32.34 7.31
N ARG A 518 1.13 33.44 7.26
CA ARG A 518 1.32 34.53 6.30
C ARG A 518 2.47 35.47 6.66
N GLU A 519 2.60 35.82 7.93
CA GLU A 519 3.45 36.94 8.36
C GLU A 519 4.57 36.49 9.33
N SER A 520 4.59 35.21 9.73
CA SER A 520 5.45 34.70 10.82
C SER A 520 5.35 35.56 12.09
N TYR A 521 4.15 36.10 12.32
CA TYR A 521 3.85 36.99 13.42
C TYR A 521 3.16 36.23 14.56
N ILE A 522 3.68 36.40 15.77
CA ILE A 522 3.04 36.00 17.02
C ILE A 522 2.82 37.28 17.82
N SER A 523 1.59 37.49 18.32
CA SER A 523 1.30 38.66 19.13
C SER A 523 2.16 38.69 20.40
N GLU A 524 2.54 39.88 20.88
CA GLU A 524 3.42 40.03 22.04
C GLU A 524 2.89 39.31 23.30
N HIS A 525 1.56 39.17 23.41
CA HIS A 525 0.90 38.51 24.54
C HIS A 525 0.88 36.97 24.43
N LEU A 526 1.26 36.40 23.28
CA LEU A 526 1.28 34.96 23.00
C LEU A 526 2.70 34.43 22.74
N GLN A 527 3.74 35.21 23.04
CA GLN A 527 5.13 34.77 22.90
C GLN A 527 5.48 33.69 23.93
N ASN A 528 5.49 32.44 23.47
CA ASN A 528 5.89 31.24 24.21
C ASN A 528 6.58 30.27 23.24
N ASP A 529 7.69 29.65 23.66
CA ASP A 529 8.45 28.69 22.85
C ASP A 529 7.57 27.50 22.39
N ASP A 530 6.68 27.01 23.24
CA ASP A 530 5.75 25.93 22.91
C ASP A 530 4.73 26.36 21.84
N ILE A 531 4.25 27.61 21.91
CA ILE A 531 3.34 28.17 20.89
C ILE A 531 4.07 28.30 19.55
N ALA A 532 5.30 28.83 19.56
CA ALA A 532 6.12 28.95 18.36
C ALA A 532 6.40 27.58 17.72
N ASN A 533 6.77 26.58 18.53
CA ASN A 533 7.01 25.21 18.06
C ASN A 533 5.76 24.59 17.43
N THR A 534 4.58 24.76 18.05
CA THR A 534 3.32 24.27 17.50
C THR A 534 2.95 24.95 16.19
N LEU A 535 3.12 26.27 16.10
CA LEU A 535 2.82 27.02 14.88
C LEU A 535 3.79 26.68 13.74
N ASP A 536 5.09 26.48 14.03
CA ASP A 536 6.07 25.99 13.06
C ASP A 536 5.76 24.57 12.60
N PHE A 537 5.34 23.69 13.51
CA PHE A 537 4.87 22.36 13.16
C PHE A 537 3.69 22.41 12.20
N MET A 538 2.63 23.16 12.54
CA MET A 538 1.47 23.34 11.66
C MET A 538 1.84 23.98 10.31
N LYS A 539 2.77 24.94 10.26
CA LYS A 539 3.26 25.52 9.01
C LYS A 539 3.95 24.47 8.13
N ASN A 540 4.74 23.59 8.73
CA ASN A 540 5.37 22.46 8.02
C ASN A 540 4.33 21.46 7.49
N LEU A 541 3.23 21.22 8.22
CA LEU A 541 2.13 20.38 7.75
C LEU A 541 1.52 20.92 6.44
N VAL A 542 1.21 22.22 6.39
CA VAL A 542 0.70 22.86 5.17
C VAL A 542 1.67 22.73 4.01
N ILE A 543 2.96 22.99 4.26
CA ILE A 543 3.98 22.88 3.21
C ILE A 543 4.04 21.44 2.67
N ARG A 544 4.03 20.43 3.54
CA ARG A 544 4.09 19.02 3.11
C ARG A 544 2.83 18.57 2.37
N SER A 545 1.65 18.96 2.83
CA SER A 545 0.37 18.55 2.22
C SER A 545 0.04 19.31 0.94
N SER A 546 0.59 20.51 0.76
CA SER A 546 0.50 21.29 -0.48
C SER A 546 1.50 20.84 -1.57
N ASN A 547 2.28 19.79 -1.30
CA ASN A 547 3.22 19.21 -2.26
C ASN A 547 2.97 17.71 -2.46
N THR A 548 3.38 17.18 -3.60
CA THR A 548 3.29 15.76 -3.93
C THR A 548 4.42 15.35 -4.87
N ASP A 549 4.96 14.15 -4.68
CA ASP A 549 5.98 13.55 -5.55
C ASP A 549 5.41 12.38 -6.38
N GLU A 550 4.08 12.26 -6.45
CA GLU A 550 3.35 11.12 -7.04
C GLU A 550 3.72 10.87 -8.51
N LEU A 551 3.57 11.87 -9.39
CA LEU A 551 3.88 11.72 -10.81
C LEU A 551 5.39 11.65 -11.07
N ASP A 552 6.18 12.40 -10.30
CA ASP A 552 7.64 12.44 -10.44
C ASP A 552 8.26 11.08 -10.10
N ASN A 553 7.81 10.45 -9.01
CA ASN A 553 8.28 9.11 -8.66
C ASN A 553 7.68 8.01 -9.54
N LEU A 554 6.48 8.19 -10.12
CA LEU A 554 5.99 7.30 -11.17
C LEU A 554 6.88 7.34 -12.41
N LYS A 555 7.28 8.54 -12.85
CA LYS A 555 8.26 8.73 -13.92
C LYS A 555 9.57 8.02 -13.57
N ARG A 556 10.13 8.28 -12.38
CA ARG A 556 11.37 7.64 -11.92
C ARG A 556 11.25 6.11 -11.92
N ALA A 557 10.11 5.56 -11.50
CA ALA A 557 9.88 4.12 -11.51
C ALA A 557 9.87 3.54 -12.95
N LEU A 558 9.26 4.26 -13.89
CA LEU A 558 9.27 3.90 -15.32
C LEU A 558 10.61 4.16 -16.04
N GLU A 559 11.51 4.90 -15.41
CA GLU A 559 12.92 5.05 -15.80
C GLU A 559 13.82 3.95 -15.19
N GLY A 560 13.26 3.05 -14.36
CA GLY A 560 14.06 2.04 -13.66
C GLY A 560 15.05 2.69 -12.69
N LYS A 561 14.58 3.65 -11.88
CA LYS A 561 15.36 4.33 -10.83
C LYS A 561 14.98 3.83 -9.43
N PHE A 562 15.79 4.22 -8.44
CA PHE A 562 15.49 3.93 -7.05
C PHE A 562 14.30 4.76 -6.57
N ILE A 563 13.33 4.12 -5.93
CA ILE A 563 12.21 4.82 -5.27
C ILE A 563 12.43 4.73 -3.76
N ASP A 564 12.65 5.88 -3.15
CA ASP A 564 12.84 5.99 -1.70
C ASP A 564 11.56 5.61 -0.95
N VAL A 565 11.70 5.31 0.33
CA VAL A 565 10.63 4.76 1.15
C VAL A 565 10.03 5.77 2.11
N LYS A 566 8.73 5.64 2.34
CA LYS A 566 8.03 6.32 3.43
C LYS A 566 7.05 5.37 4.12
N PRO A 567 6.78 5.58 5.42
CA PRO A 567 5.72 4.86 6.08
C PRO A 567 4.37 5.14 5.39
N GLY A 568 3.49 4.15 5.37
CA GLY A 568 2.06 4.40 5.15
C GLY A 568 1.32 4.42 6.49
N GLY A 569 0.10 4.94 6.49
CA GLY A 569 -0.72 5.08 7.69
C GLY A 569 -1.70 6.26 7.60
N ASP A 570 -2.18 6.70 8.75
CA ASP A 570 -3.13 7.81 8.84
C ASP A 570 -2.38 9.16 8.82
N ILE A 571 -2.61 9.97 7.79
CA ILE A 571 -1.89 11.25 7.60
C ILE A 571 -2.20 12.29 8.69
N LEU A 572 -3.32 12.17 9.40
CA LEU A 572 -3.66 13.08 10.51
C LEU A 572 -2.90 12.73 11.78
N LYS A 573 -2.54 11.45 11.95
CA LYS A 573 -1.79 10.94 13.11
C LYS A 573 -0.29 10.88 12.86
N ASP A 574 0.12 10.66 11.61
CA ASP A 574 1.52 10.57 11.20
C ASP A 574 1.81 11.43 9.95
N PRO A 575 2.10 12.72 10.11
CA PRO A 575 2.38 13.60 8.99
C PRO A 575 3.69 13.34 8.24
N GLU A 576 4.54 12.41 8.72
CA GLU A 576 5.76 11.99 8.00
C GLU A 576 5.44 11.19 6.72
N ILE A 577 4.20 10.73 6.57
CA ILE A 577 3.70 10.08 5.36
C ILE A 577 3.72 11.04 4.17
N LEU A 578 3.54 12.35 4.41
CA LEU A 578 3.51 13.38 3.36
C LEU A 578 4.90 13.97 3.09
N PRO A 579 5.20 14.43 1.86
CA PRO A 579 4.45 14.18 0.62
C PRO A 579 4.39 12.69 0.22
N THR A 580 3.36 12.32 -0.54
CA THR A 580 3.15 10.98 -1.12
C THR A 580 3.92 10.79 -2.44
N GLY A 581 3.86 9.58 -3.00
CA GLY A 581 4.60 9.17 -4.20
C GLY A 581 5.79 8.26 -3.92
N TYR A 582 5.97 7.82 -2.67
CA TYR A 582 7.12 7.03 -2.24
C TYR A 582 6.77 5.54 -2.13
N ASN A 583 7.81 4.69 -2.12
CA ASN A 583 7.67 3.25 -1.92
C ASN A 583 7.17 2.98 -0.49
N ILE A 584 5.93 2.51 -0.35
CA ILE A 584 5.32 2.31 0.97
C ILE A 584 6.12 1.28 1.78
N VAL A 585 6.30 1.57 3.07
CA VAL A 585 6.67 0.59 4.11
C VAL A 585 5.66 0.63 5.24
N GLN A 586 5.58 -0.46 6.01
CA GLN A 586 4.54 -0.58 7.03
C GLN A 586 4.79 0.33 8.24
N PHE A 587 5.92 0.14 8.93
CA PHE A 587 6.42 0.98 10.02
C PHE A 587 7.84 0.54 10.37
N ASN A 588 8.55 1.36 11.16
CA ASN A 588 9.82 0.96 11.75
C ASN A 588 9.55 0.13 13.04
N PRO A 589 10.00 -1.14 13.12
CA PRO A 589 9.66 -2.02 14.22
C PRO A 589 10.42 -1.66 15.50
N ASP A 590 11.55 -0.95 15.39
CA ASP A 590 12.34 -0.47 16.52
C ASP A 590 11.70 0.77 17.19
N ARG A 591 10.65 1.33 16.58
CA ARG A 591 9.98 2.57 17.02
C ARG A 591 8.56 2.35 17.55
N ILE A 592 8.12 1.11 17.69
CA ILE A 592 6.78 0.78 18.20
C ILE A 592 6.86 -0.21 19.39
N PRO A 593 5.94 -0.13 20.38
CA PRO A 593 4.99 0.95 20.58
C PRO A 593 5.70 2.25 20.97
N THR A 594 5.19 3.40 20.51
CA THR A 594 5.66 4.69 21.05
C THR A 594 5.23 4.86 22.51
N LEU A 595 5.86 5.79 23.23
CA LEU A 595 5.45 6.09 24.61
C LEU A 595 3.98 6.53 24.68
N ALA A 596 3.52 7.32 23.70
CA ALA A 596 2.13 7.74 23.59
C ALA A 596 1.18 6.55 23.30
N ALA A 597 1.57 5.62 22.42
CA ALA A 597 0.80 4.41 22.15
C ALA A 597 0.69 3.52 23.40
N PHE A 598 1.79 3.35 24.14
CA PHE A 598 1.83 2.60 25.39
C PHE A 598 0.86 3.18 26.44
N GLU A 599 0.89 4.50 26.67
CA GLU A 599 -0.01 5.14 27.65
C GLU A 599 -1.49 5.03 27.24
N ARG A 600 -1.80 5.20 25.95
CA ARG A 600 -3.16 4.97 25.44
C ARG A 600 -3.59 3.52 25.63
N GLY A 601 -2.71 2.56 25.32
CA GLY A 601 -2.97 1.13 25.51
C GLY A 601 -3.22 0.78 26.99
N ARG A 602 -2.45 1.37 27.91
CA ARG A 602 -2.66 1.23 29.36
C ARG A 602 -4.03 1.77 29.77
N GLN A 603 -4.40 2.96 29.33
CA GLN A 603 -5.68 3.58 29.65
C GLN A 603 -6.86 2.75 29.11
N ALA A 604 -6.79 2.31 27.85
CA ALA A 604 -7.81 1.46 27.25
C ALA A 604 -7.97 0.13 27.98
N ALA A 605 -6.86 -0.51 28.39
CA ALA A 605 -6.90 -1.73 29.19
C ALA A 605 -7.55 -1.49 30.57
N GLU A 606 -7.21 -0.39 31.25
CA GLU A 606 -7.83 -0.03 32.53
C GLU A 606 -9.33 0.24 32.39
N ASP A 607 -9.75 0.96 31.36
CA ASP A 607 -11.15 1.29 31.14
C ASP A 607 -11.97 0.04 30.79
N ALA A 608 -11.42 -0.86 29.97
CA ALA A 608 -12.03 -2.16 29.69
C ALA A 608 -12.22 -3.00 30.97
N ILE A 609 -11.21 -3.04 31.85
CA ILE A 609 -11.30 -3.74 33.14
C ILE A 609 -12.34 -3.08 34.05
N ARG A 610 -12.35 -1.75 34.15
CA ARG A 610 -13.32 -1.00 34.97
C ARG A 610 -14.74 -1.24 34.48
N GLN A 611 -14.96 -1.19 33.17
CA GLN A 611 -16.28 -1.42 32.56
C GLN A 611 -16.75 -2.86 32.79
N TYR A 612 -15.87 -3.85 32.60
CA TYR A 612 -16.20 -5.26 32.91
C TYR A 612 -16.60 -5.43 34.38
N ARG A 613 -15.83 -4.83 35.30
CA ARG A 613 -16.11 -4.90 36.73
C ARG A 613 -17.40 -4.17 37.13
N LYS A 614 -17.70 -3.03 36.50
CA LYS A 614 -18.98 -2.31 36.70
C LYS A 614 -20.18 -3.18 36.31
N ASN A 615 -20.05 -3.96 35.24
CA ASN A 615 -21.14 -4.77 34.71
C ASN A 615 -21.30 -6.12 35.40
N THR A 616 -20.20 -6.73 35.88
CA THR A 616 -20.20 -8.10 36.42
C THR A 616 -19.90 -8.21 37.91
N GLY A 617 -19.32 -7.17 38.52
CA GLY A 617 -18.86 -7.17 39.91
C GLY A 617 -17.47 -7.81 40.13
N GLU A 618 -16.89 -8.46 39.12
CA GLU A 618 -15.63 -9.21 39.22
C GLU A 618 -14.58 -8.74 38.20
N TYR A 619 -13.33 -9.18 38.35
CA TYR A 619 -12.28 -8.94 37.35
C TYR A 619 -12.35 -9.97 36.22
N PRO A 620 -11.98 -9.60 34.97
CA PRO A 620 -11.94 -10.56 33.88
C PRO A 620 -10.83 -11.60 34.12
N HIS A 621 -11.15 -12.89 33.97
CA HIS A 621 -10.18 -13.99 34.10
C HIS A 621 -9.28 -14.17 32.86
N GLY A 622 -9.70 -13.61 31.73
CA GLY A 622 -8.96 -13.65 30.47
C GLY A 622 -9.56 -12.66 29.47
N ALA A 623 -8.75 -12.25 28.51
CA ALA A 623 -9.15 -11.38 27.40
C ALA A 623 -8.71 -12.00 26.08
N ALA A 624 -9.59 -11.96 25.09
CA ALA A 624 -9.23 -12.25 23.71
C ALA A 624 -8.99 -10.92 23.00
N LEU A 625 -7.82 -10.77 22.39
CA LEU A 625 -7.41 -9.57 21.65
C LEU A 625 -7.16 -9.96 20.19
N ILE A 626 -7.65 -9.14 19.27
CA ILE A 626 -7.36 -9.26 17.84
C ILE A 626 -6.38 -8.14 17.48
N LEU A 627 -5.21 -8.50 16.97
CA LEU A 627 -4.17 -7.55 16.58
C LEU A 627 -4.16 -7.39 15.06
N TRP A 628 -4.46 -6.19 14.59
CA TRP A 628 -4.47 -5.85 13.17
C TRP A 628 -3.20 -5.06 12.82
N GLY A 629 -2.46 -5.53 11.82
CA GLY A 629 -1.26 -4.81 11.35
C GLY A 629 -1.55 -3.40 10.83
N LEU A 630 -2.75 -3.17 10.28
CA LEU A 630 -3.20 -1.83 9.86
C LEU A 630 -3.30 -0.88 11.05
N GLU A 631 -3.98 -1.30 12.12
CA GLU A 631 -4.17 -0.48 13.32
C GLU A 631 -2.82 -0.19 13.98
N THR A 632 -1.96 -1.20 14.13
CA THR A 632 -0.58 -1.00 14.64
C THR A 632 0.19 0.06 13.83
N SER A 633 0.02 0.10 12.50
CA SER A 633 0.65 1.11 11.64
C SER A 633 0.06 2.50 11.88
N ARG A 634 -1.26 2.60 12.06
CA ARG A 634 -1.98 3.87 12.27
C ARG A 634 -1.80 4.45 13.68
N THR A 635 -1.57 3.60 14.68
CA THR A 635 -1.47 4.02 16.10
C THR A 635 -0.05 4.00 16.65
N ARG A 636 0.91 3.49 15.86
CA ARG A 636 2.31 3.24 16.23
C ARG A 636 2.45 2.28 17.42
N GLY A 637 1.72 1.16 17.38
CA GLY A 637 1.56 0.19 18.47
C GLY A 637 0.29 0.42 19.28
#